data_AF-A0AAD5KCJ3-F1
#
_entry.id   AF-A0AAD5KCJ3-F1
#
_cell.length_a   1.000
_cell.length_b   1.000
_cell.length_c   1.000
_cell.angle_alpha   90.00
_cell.angle_beta   90.00
_cell.angle_gamma   90.00
#
_symmetry.space_group_name_H-M   'P 1'
#
loop_
_entity.id
_entity.type
_entity.pdbx_description
1 polymer ?
#
loop_
_entity_poly.entity_id
_entity_poly.type
_entity_poly.pdbx_seq_one_letter_code
_entity_poly.pdbx_strand_id
1 'polypeptide(L)'
;MSAFHFINATTKKTLSTASSPTPTTTRSNLTASLADDFFGDQFTSFVNQTPIASSSSSTQSLPTFERSSRCDNKPTTSNTRHAGQQQQQQQQRHYNNNKTISSSSSMKKSAFSFIGASSNIHLLDVDNQEKKKENEDDDDDDGSSTPRLESPKQSKIIHPSSQNNNNRKKKQGTNEMNRLSAETTWKRIQAEKEREKDKIQRCYNKRALIHEQMIQLQKEIHQVTVKSKEALTVEDYLQAQAFQTQQNKLTEKLWDVFSDTEDQVEQHIHACWISLVDLLTREMEAAKKLADACQHTKDDRERQLLKYHIDQERKYEERLQHIQHQRGKLDQEKSEIAFEQEMWEQSDAEFKSHMDELVHQERSKKEEVTHKMKNVQTEIDELMTRLGELQQIRDEYEEEIHQLDITIHDIMQPYLPEKEGLEHDHLLVQQRQQSIEKRWNQLDREDEILYREMEQHTKDKEREKNELTNLEEQIHVATQQLEQGQEEQEAIKTTFHDYVESRDALVIDKKQAMIRAHDKVTHGTQSIETKRRQLYTLQCGLEDQESVVQQNKGQLKSLHRQKKLAVETGQFQLAAEANHRIQSMESTLFDSETLRNDRQKQVDESLALLQKEQEQLEQLKKECMEIQHESGERMCERESCSFYCFFIYLF
;
A
#
# COMPACT_ATOMS: atom_id res chain seq x y z
N MET A 1 -48.40 13.80 23.99
CA MET A 1 -49.36 13.72 25.13
C MET A 1 -49.44 12.27 25.59
N SER A 2 -49.84 12.06 26.85
CA SER A 2 -49.98 10.76 27.52
C SER A 2 -48.68 9.96 27.72
N ALA A 3 -48.45 9.56 28.96
CA ALA A 3 -47.44 8.58 29.36
C ALA A 3 -48.15 7.42 30.06
N PHE A 4 -47.53 6.25 30.13
CA PHE A 4 -47.94 5.17 31.03
C PHE A 4 -46.72 4.50 31.67
N HIS A 5 -46.92 3.90 32.83
CA HIS A 5 -45.89 3.38 33.74
C HIS A 5 -46.20 1.94 34.15
N PHE A 6 -45.15 1.15 34.44
CA PHE A 6 -45.01 0.11 35.52
C PHE A 6 -46.25 -0.79 35.89
N ILE A 7 -46.15 -2.11 36.11
CA ILE A 7 -45.25 -2.88 37.00
C ILE A 7 -45.10 -4.36 36.52
N ASN A 8 -43.99 -5.00 36.94
CA ASN A 8 -43.66 -6.45 36.99
C ASN A 8 -44.80 -7.50 37.09
N ALA A 9 -44.54 -8.70 36.53
CA ALA A 9 -44.70 -9.99 37.25
C ALA A 9 -43.87 -11.15 36.64
N THR A 10 -43.37 -12.05 37.47
CA THR A 10 -42.42 -13.14 37.16
C THR A 10 -43.03 -14.46 36.67
N THR A 11 -42.28 -15.29 35.94
CA THR A 11 -42.27 -16.78 36.13
C THR A 11 -40.98 -17.45 35.59
N LYS A 12 -40.77 -18.75 35.87
CA LYS A 12 -39.46 -19.46 35.77
C LYS A 12 -39.47 -20.68 34.82
N LYS A 13 -38.33 -20.97 34.16
CA LYS A 13 -37.67 -22.29 33.93
C LYS A 13 -36.45 -22.06 32.99
N THR A 14 -35.16 -22.21 33.33
CA THR A 14 -34.33 -23.32 33.89
C THR A 14 -33.89 -24.41 32.91
N LEU A 15 -32.63 -24.33 32.43
CA LEU A 15 -31.60 -25.37 32.19
C LEU A 15 -30.41 -24.65 31.46
N SER A 16 -29.11 -25.03 31.54
CA SER A 16 -28.43 -26.13 32.22
C SER A 16 -26.93 -25.84 32.50
N THR A 17 -26.36 -26.49 33.53
CA THR A 17 -24.94 -26.95 33.69
C THR A 17 -23.71 -25.99 33.63
N ALA A 18 -22.97 -26.00 34.76
CA ALA A 18 -21.50 -26.18 34.91
C ALA A 18 -20.51 -25.09 34.40
N SER A 19 -19.35 -24.85 35.03
CA SER A 19 -18.85 -25.22 36.38
C SER A 19 -17.57 -24.46 36.73
N SER A 20 -17.35 -24.08 37.99
CA SER A 20 -16.07 -23.53 38.48
C SER A 20 -15.90 -23.69 40.00
N PRO A 21 -14.69 -24.01 40.48
CA PRO A 21 -14.29 -23.60 41.83
C PRO A 21 -12.86 -23.03 41.92
N THR A 22 -12.74 -21.91 42.60
CA THR A 22 -11.54 -21.33 43.24
C THR A 22 -11.95 -20.90 44.66
N PRO A 23 -11.06 -20.54 45.61
CA PRO A 23 -9.61 -20.33 45.50
C PRO A 23 -8.77 -21.07 46.57
N THR A 24 -7.49 -20.73 46.70
CA THR A 24 -6.69 -21.01 47.91
C THR A 24 -5.91 -19.75 48.33
N THR A 25 -5.86 -19.52 49.63
CA THR A 25 -5.36 -18.30 50.28
C THR A 25 -3.84 -18.20 50.33
N THR A 26 -3.28 -16.99 50.11
CA THR A 26 -2.09 -16.50 50.84
C THR A 26 -2.22 -14.99 51.03
N ARG A 27 -1.63 -14.41 52.09
CA ARG A 27 -1.92 -13.04 52.58
C ARG A 27 -0.68 -12.40 53.24
N SER A 28 -0.44 -11.11 52.97
CA SER A 28 0.48 -10.17 53.70
C SER A 28 1.99 -10.55 53.73
N ASN A 29 2.99 -9.66 53.82
CA ASN A 29 3.16 -8.19 53.74
C ASN A 29 4.67 -7.94 53.42
N LEU A 30 5.28 -6.75 53.24
CA LEU A 30 4.92 -5.32 53.36
C LEU A 30 4.85 -4.70 51.90
N THR A 31 5.03 -3.43 51.46
CA THR A 31 5.53 -2.09 51.91
C THR A 31 7.04 -1.98 52.24
N ALA A 32 7.79 -0.88 52.08
CA ALA A 32 7.62 0.49 51.51
C ALA A 32 9.05 1.06 51.19
N SER A 33 9.31 2.25 50.62
CA SER A 33 8.63 3.21 49.72
C SER A 33 9.58 4.42 49.49
N LEU A 34 9.36 5.22 48.43
CA LEU A 34 10.11 6.42 48.00
C LEU A 34 11.58 6.16 47.55
N ALA A 35 12.16 6.77 46.51
CA ALA A 35 11.87 7.96 45.65
C ALA A 35 12.54 9.29 46.06
N ASP A 36 13.09 9.91 45.01
CA ASP A 36 13.41 11.32 44.75
C ASP A 36 14.62 12.04 45.41
N ASP A 37 15.31 12.77 44.51
CA ASP A 37 15.92 14.10 44.62
C ASP A 37 17.40 14.38 45.00
N PHE A 38 18.08 14.91 43.95
CA PHE A 38 18.89 16.13 43.89
C PHE A 38 20.42 16.18 44.08
N PHE A 39 20.97 16.99 43.17
CA PHE A 39 22.28 17.66 43.11
C PHE A 39 22.92 18.06 44.45
N GLY A 40 24.27 17.98 44.50
CA GLY A 40 25.10 18.64 45.51
C GLY A 40 26.57 18.70 45.07
N ASP A 41 27.05 19.89 44.71
CA ASP A 41 28.37 20.13 44.10
C ASP A 41 29.40 20.66 45.13
N GLN A 42 30.71 20.44 44.86
CA GLN A 42 31.91 21.10 45.46
C GLN A 42 32.03 21.32 47.00
N PHE A 43 33.17 20.93 47.61
CA PHE A 43 34.24 21.92 47.92
C PHE A 43 35.58 21.31 48.42
N THR A 44 36.64 22.12 48.25
CA THR A 44 38.04 22.01 48.72
C THR A 44 38.19 22.38 50.22
N SER A 45 39.26 22.17 51.02
CA SER A 45 40.61 21.54 50.91
C SER A 45 41.42 21.77 52.22
N PHE A 46 42.62 21.16 52.37
CA PHE A 46 43.71 21.51 53.34
C PHE A 46 43.39 21.30 54.86
N VAL A 47 44.33 21.07 55.81
CA VAL A 47 45.77 21.40 55.95
C VAL A 47 46.58 20.23 56.60
N ASN A 48 47.88 20.18 56.30
CA ASN A 48 48.95 19.32 56.83
C ASN A 48 49.07 19.13 58.36
N GLN A 49 49.76 18.05 58.77
CA GLN A 49 50.76 18.14 59.86
C GLN A 49 51.92 17.11 59.73
N THR A 50 53.13 17.65 59.53
CA THR A 50 54.48 17.07 59.65
C THR A 50 55.30 18.03 60.56
N PRO A 51 56.50 17.73 61.11
CA PRO A 51 57.59 16.86 60.62
C PRO A 51 58.19 15.92 61.71
N ILE A 52 59.29 15.20 61.46
CA ILE A 52 60.73 15.56 61.68
C ILE A 52 61.55 14.47 60.93
N ALA A 53 62.37 14.76 59.89
CA ALA A 53 63.78 15.21 59.91
C ALA A 53 64.76 14.19 60.56
N SER A 54 66.00 13.92 60.12
CA SER A 54 66.96 14.55 59.15
C SER A 54 68.19 13.62 58.97
N SER A 55 69.20 13.75 58.07
CA SER A 55 69.53 14.47 56.80
C SER A 55 70.96 14.00 56.34
N SER A 56 71.54 14.23 55.15
CA SER A 56 71.17 15.02 53.94
C SER A 56 71.10 14.13 52.66
N SER A 57 71.73 14.27 51.49
CA SER A 57 72.87 15.04 50.88
C SER A 57 72.57 15.30 49.37
N SER A 58 73.16 16.20 48.56
CA SER A 58 74.48 16.87 48.45
C SER A 58 75.57 16.03 47.73
N THR A 59 76.24 16.45 46.63
CA THR A 59 76.13 17.71 45.83
C THR A 59 76.69 17.61 44.39
N GLN A 60 76.06 18.34 43.46
CA GLN A 60 76.55 19.09 42.26
C GLN A 60 77.82 18.73 41.43
N SER A 61 77.61 18.75 40.10
CA SER A 61 78.38 19.41 39.01
C SER A 61 79.76 18.92 38.48
N LEU A 62 79.78 18.68 37.14
CA LEU A 62 80.79 19.04 36.09
C LEU A 62 82.31 18.88 36.31
N PRO A 63 83.00 18.43 35.25
CA PRO A 63 84.23 19.10 34.78
C PRO A 63 84.18 19.54 33.29
N THR A 64 85.25 20.17 32.79
CA THR A 64 85.36 20.83 31.47
C THR A 64 86.74 20.60 30.84
N PHE A 65 86.83 20.42 29.51
CA PHE A 65 88.03 20.62 28.65
C PHE A 65 87.53 20.84 27.19
N GLU A 66 87.73 22.00 26.55
CA GLU A 66 88.87 22.42 25.68
C GLU A 66 89.22 21.44 24.51
N ARG A 67 89.51 21.85 23.25
CA ARG A 67 89.99 23.16 22.73
C ARG A 67 89.83 23.35 21.19
N SER A 68 89.93 24.60 20.70
CA SER A 68 90.19 25.05 19.29
C SER A 68 89.09 24.81 18.22
N SER A 69 88.95 25.61 17.14
CA SER A 69 89.47 26.96 16.77
C SER A 69 88.72 27.55 15.54
N ARG A 70 88.67 28.90 15.42
CA ARG A 70 88.54 29.82 14.22
C ARG A 70 87.79 29.38 12.91
N CYS A 71 87.10 30.22 12.12
CA CYS A 71 86.87 31.69 12.12
C CYS A 71 85.72 32.11 11.15
N ASP A 72 85.06 33.25 11.46
CA ASP A 72 84.51 34.31 10.58
C ASP A 72 83.37 34.15 9.52
N ASN A 73 82.70 35.29 9.29
CA ASN A 73 81.91 35.75 8.13
C ASN A 73 80.41 35.40 7.93
N LYS A 74 79.58 36.23 8.61
CA LYS A 74 78.33 36.91 8.17
C LYS A 74 78.49 37.67 6.81
N PRO A 75 77.45 38.38 6.24
CA PRO A 75 75.99 38.40 6.50
C PRO A 75 75.04 38.54 5.25
N THR A 76 73.70 38.57 5.50
CA THR A 76 72.65 39.33 4.71
C THR A 76 72.30 38.89 3.27
N THR A 77 71.21 39.29 2.57
CA THR A 77 70.07 40.25 2.70
C THR A 77 68.95 39.83 1.70
N SER A 78 67.67 40.29 1.66
CA SER A 78 66.64 40.64 2.67
C SER A 78 65.35 41.17 1.97
N ASN A 79 64.14 40.84 2.45
CA ASN A 79 62.82 41.40 2.03
C ASN A 79 62.42 41.12 0.55
N THR A 80 61.21 41.39 -0.01
CA THR A 80 60.02 42.22 0.33
C THR A 80 58.78 41.53 -0.29
N ARG A 81 57.63 41.22 0.36
CA ARG A 81 56.51 42.01 0.95
C ARG A 81 55.52 42.64 -0.06
N HIS A 82 54.20 42.38 0.15
CA HIS A 82 52.99 43.10 -0.36
C HIS A 82 52.62 43.02 -1.87
N ALA A 83 51.37 43.29 -2.31
CA ALA A 83 50.01 43.11 -1.72
C ALA A 83 48.88 43.47 -2.74
N GLY A 84 47.71 42.81 -2.63
CA GLY A 84 46.41 43.29 -3.18
C GLY A 84 46.21 43.17 -4.71
N GLN A 85 45.04 43.55 -5.29
CA GLN A 85 43.66 43.71 -4.76
C GLN A 85 42.65 43.85 -5.94
N GLN A 86 41.32 43.73 -5.67
CA GLN A 86 40.16 44.21 -6.47
C GLN A 86 39.79 43.45 -7.77
N GLN A 87 38.54 42.93 -7.90
CA GLN A 87 37.34 43.47 -8.62
C GLN A 87 37.25 43.01 -10.11
N GLN A 88 36.09 42.91 -10.80
CA GLN A 88 34.66 43.21 -10.50
C GLN A 88 33.69 42.33 -11.36
N GLN A 89 32.40 42.29 -10.98
CA GLN A 89 31.11 42.18 -11.73
C GLN A 89 31.09 41.96 -13.28
N GLN A 90 30.08 41.38 -13.99
CA GLN A 90 28.70 40.85 -13.76
C GLN A 90 28.33 39.90 -14.98
N GLN A 91 27.13 39.42 -15.41
CA GLN A 91 25.70 39.66 -15.12
C GLN A 91 24.70 38.49 -15.53
N GLN A 92 23.40 38.81 -15.43
CA GLN A 92 22.07 38.27 -15.86
C GLN A 92 21.85 37.79 -17.33
N ARG A 93 20.68 37.29 -17.82
CA ARG A 93 19.48 36.46 -17.37
C ARG A 93 18.46 36.37 -18.57
N HIS A 94 17.27 35.74 -18.38
CA HIS A 94 16.00 35.81 -19.19
C HIS A 94 15.79 34.81 -20.36
N TYR A 95 14.57 34.34 -20.74
CA TYR A 95 13.29 34.09 -20.00
C TYR A 95 12.26 33.25 -20.84
N ASN A 96 11.51 32.36 -20.17
CA ASN A 96 10.11 31.88 -20.36
C ASN A 96 9.35 31.63 -21.71
N ASN A 97 8.45 30.63 -21.59
CA ASN A 97 7.06 30.50 -22.11
C ASN A 97 6.73 30.10 -23.57
N ASN A 98 5.80 29.12 -23.70
CA ASN A 98 4.43 29.44 -24.14
C ASN A 98 3.37 28.35 -23.82
N LYS A 99 2.08 28.73 -23.84
CA LYS A 99 0.88 27.87 -23.63
C LYS A 99 -0.31 28.47 -24.38
N THR A 100 -1.05 27.66 -25.14
CA THR A 100 -2.29 28.11 -25.82
C THR A 100 -3.30 26.98 -26.04
N ILE A 101 -4.57 27.33 -26.25
CA ILE A 101 -5.72 26.42 -26.44
C ILE A 101 -6.44 26.80 -27.74
N SER A 102 -6.80 25.82 -28.58
CA SER A 102 -7.88 25.94 -29.57
C SER A 102 -8.27 24.56 -30.12
N SER A 103 -9.51 24.43 -30.62
CA SER A 103 -10.14 23.17 -31.01
C SER A 103 -10.31 23.01 -32.54
N SER A 104 -10.27 21.77 -33.04
CA SER A 104 -11.27 21.21 -33.99
C SER A 104 -10.89 19.82 -34.53
N SER A 105 -11.91 19.13 -35.02
CA SER A 105 -11.98 17.77 -35.59
C SER A 105 -10.94 17.33 -36.63
N SER A 106 -10.55 16.04 -36.62
CA SER A 106 -10.86 15.09 -37.73
C SER A 106 -10.53 13.62 -37.38
N MET A 107 -11.06 12.67 -38.17
CA MET A 107 -11.06 11.21 -37.93
C MET A 107 -9.77 10.47 -38.35
N LYS A 108 -9.42 9.41 -37.59
CA LYS A 108 -9.02 8.02 -38.01
C LYS A 108 -8.80 7.19 -36.73
N LYS A 109 -9.55 6.12 -36.42
CA LYS A 109 -9.71 4.77 -37.04
C LYS A 109 -8.50 3.83 -36.88
N SER A 110 -8.82 2.56 -36.60
CA SER A 110 -7.95 1.40 -36.31
C SER A 110 -7.32 1.45 -34.90
N ALA A 111 -7.78 0.71 -33.89
CA ALA A 111 -8.12 -0.71 -33.73
C ALA A 111 -6.91 -1.61 -33.41
N PHE A 112 -6.93 -2.19 -32.21
CA PHE A 112 -6.12 -3.35 -31.84
C PHE A 112 -7.03 -4.33 -31.10
N SER A 113 -7.36 -5.45 -31.75
CA SER A 113 -8.33 -6.42 -31.26
C SER A 113 -7.67 -7.59 -30.54
N PHE A 114 -8.27 -7.93 -29.41
CA PHE A 114 -8.14 -9.19 -28.69
C PHE A 114 -8.05 -10.41 -29.63
N ILE A 115 -7.03 -11.26 -29.46
CA ILE A 115 -7.10 -12.68 -29.83
C ILE A 115 -6.48 -13.48 -28.68
N GLY A 116 -7.32 -14.27 -28.01
CA GLY A 116 -6.89 -15.45 -27.28
C GLY A 116 -7.34 -16.68 -28.05
N ALA A 117 -6.50 -17.70 -28.16
CA ALA A 117 -6.86 -18.97 -28.78
C ALA A 117 -6.19 -20.13 -28.04
N SER A 118 -7.00 -20.97 -27.41
CA SER A 118 -6.59 -22.27 -26.87
C SER A 118 -7.08 -23.36 -27.82
N SER A 119 -6.26 -24.37 -28.12
CA SER A 119 -6.67 -25.80 -28.12
C SER A 119 -5.58 -26.73 -28.69
N ASN A 120 -5.58 -27.96 -28.19
CA ASN A 120 -4.71 -29.06 -28.59
C ASN A 120 -4.98 -29.53 -30.03
N ILE A 121 -3.98 -30.20 -30.62
CA ILE A 121 -4.14 -31.51 -31.27
C ILE A 121 -2.81 -32.29 -31.14
N HIS A 122 -2.84 -33.60 -31.33
CA HIS A 122 -1.87 -34.57 -30.81
C HIS A 122 -1.23 -35.41 -31.93
N LEU A 123 -0.16 -36.13 -31.57
CA LEU A 123 0.25 -37.47 -32.08
C LEU A 123 1.29 -37.56 -33.24
N LEU A 124 2.15 -38.58 -33.10
CA LEU A 124 3.09 -39.21 -34.06
C LEU A 124 4.33 -38.40 -34.52
N ASP A 125 5.51 -39.01 -34.75
CA ASP A 125 6.17 -40.17 -34.10
C ASP A 125 7.66 -40.24 -34.56
N VAL A 126 8.36 -41.35 -34.23
CA VAL A 126 9.63 -41.84 -34.83
C VAL A 126 10.95 -41.25 -34.32
N ASP A 127 11.56 -42.01 -33.40
CA ASP A 127 12.96 -42.49 -33.39
C ASP A 127 14.12 -41.68 -33.99
N ASN A 128 15.19 -41.56 -33.20
CA ASN A 128 16.44 -42.23 -33.58
C ASN A 128 17.21 -42.73 -32.36
N GLN A 129 17.95 -43.84 -32.50
CA GLN A 129 18.52 -44.61 -31.39
C GLN A 129 20.02 -44.89 -31.58
N GLU A 130 20.71 -45.09 -30.45
CA GLU A 130 21.99 -45.82 -30.26
C GLU A 130 23.20 -45.56 -31.19
N LYS A 131 24.36 -45.27 -30.56
CA LYS A 131 25.64 -46.05 -30.60
C LYS A 131 26.79 -45.22 -30.01
N LYS A 132 27.83 -45.78 -29.38
CA LYS A 132 28.14 -47.18 -29.02
C LYS A 132 29.05 -47.19 -27.77
N LYS A 133 29.23 -48.35 -27.12
CA LYS A 133 30.42 -48.63 -26.27
C LYS A 133 31.53 -49.21 -27.14
N GLU A 134 32.77 -49.05 -26.70
CA GLU A 134 33.83 -50.05 -26.83
C GLU A 134 34.67 -50.03 -25.53
N ASN A 135 35.28 -51.17 -25.18
CA ASN A 135 36.23 -51.35 -24.07
C ASN A 135 37.62 -51.64 -24.67
N GLU A 136 38.69 -51.52 -23.89
CA GLU A 136 39.88 -52.37 -23.97
C GLU A 136 40.60 -52.36 -22.61
N ASP A 137 41.35 -53.43 -22.30
CA ASP A 137 41.91 -53.78 -20.97
C ASP A 137 43.47 -53.81 -21.01
N ASP A 138 44.13 -54.57 -20.12
CA ASP A 138 45.61 -54.74 -19.92
C ASP A 138 46.29 -53.52 -19.22
N ASP A 139 46.83 -53.51 -17.98
CA ASP A 139 47.35 -54.49 -16.99
C ASP A 139 48.73 -55.12 -17.34
N ASP A 140 49.68 -55.43 -16.42
CA ASP A 140 49.68 -55.51 -14.93
C ASP A 140 51.09 -55.26 -14.29
N ASP A 141 51.16 -55.22 -12.94
CA ASP A 141 52.26 -55.63 -12.02
C ASP A 141 53.55 -54.78 -11.76
N ASP A 142 53.77 -54.40 -10.48
CA ASP A 142 54.92 -54.75 -9.61
C ASP A 142 54.68 -54.22 -8.17
N GLY A 143 55.28 -54.82 -7.13
CA GLY A 143 54.92 -54.58 -5.72
C GLY A 143 56.07 -54.49 -4.70
N SER A 144 55.79 -53.89 -3.54
CA SER A 144 56.68 -53.94 -2.37
C SER A 144 55.96 -53.69 -1.03
N SER A 145 56.68 -53.72 0.10
CA SER A 145 56.15 -53.83 1.47
C SER A 145 57.24 -53.53 2.52
N THR A 146 57.01 -53.34 3.82
CA THR A 146 55.87 -53.53 4.78
C THR A 146 56.13 -52.60 6.01
N PRO A 147 55.43 -52.63 7.18
CA PRO A 147 54.10 -53.14 7.56
C PRO A 147 53.25 -52.20 8.47
N ARG A 148 52.00 -52.62 8.78
CA ARG A 148 51.27 -52.52 10.07
C ARG A 148 51.53 -51.32 11.02
N LEU A 149 50.48 -50.53 11.29
CA LEU A 149 50.10 -50.12 12.66
C LEU A 149 48.58 -49.84 12.77
N GLU A 150 48.09 -49.56 13.98
CA GLU A 150 46.70 -49.79 14.39
C GLU A 150 45.82 -48.52 14.44
N SER A 151 44.49 -48.69 14.46
CA SER A 151 43.50 -47.61 14.35
C SER A 151 43.47 -46.63 15.53
N PRO A 152 42.89 -45.43 15.35
CA PRO A 152 41.56 -45.28 15.94
C PRO A 152 40.51 -44.53 15.07
N LYS A 153 39.36 -45.21 14.91
CA LYS A 153 37.98 -44.66 14.84
C LYS A 153 37.81 -43.18 14.49
N GLN A 154 37.52 -42.88 13.22
CA GLN A 154 36.87 -41.62 12.85
C GLN A 154 35.45 -41.56 13.44
N SER A 155 35.17 -40.58 14.29
CA SER A 155 33.82 -40.26 14.76
C SER A 155 33.03 -39.60 13.63
N LYS A 156 32.05 -40.33 13.08
CA LYS A 156 31.21 -39.88 11.97
C LYS A 156 30.21 -38.81 12.43
N ILE A 157 30.66 -37.55 12.47
CA ILE A 157 29.80 -36.39 12.79
C ILE A 157 28.73 -36.25 11.70
N ILE A 158 27.48 -36.53 12.08
CA ILE A 158 26.32 -36.30 11.22
C ILE A 158 26.01 -34.81 11.24
N HIS A 159 26.20 -34.10 10.12
CA HIS A 159 25.73 -32.72 9.95
C HIS A 159 24.20 -32.68 9.76
N PRO A 160 23.42 -32.04 10.67
CA PRO A 160 21.98 -31.93 10.55
C PRO A 160 21.56 -30.48 10.20
N SER A 161 22.22 -29.86 9.21
CA SER A 161 22.03 -28.43 8.90
C SER A 161 22.17 -28.11 7.41
N SER A 162 21.12 -28.35 6.63
CA SER A 162 20.94 -27.77 5.28
C SER A 162 19.49 -27.78 4.79
N GLN A 163 18.74 -28.87 4.99
CA GLN A 163 17.37 -28.99 4.48
C GLN A 163 16.38 -27.95 5.05
N ASN A 164 16.63 -27.39 6.24
CA ASN A 164 15.70 -26.47 6.91
C ASN A 164 15.77 -25.00 6.40
N ASN A 165 16.81 -24.63 5.63
CA ASN A 165 16.92 -23.27 5.09
C ASN A 165 16.10 -23.05 3.82
N ASN A 166 15.92 -24.08 3.00
CA ASN A 166 15.16 -23.99 1.74
C ASN A 166 13.68 -23.70 1.98
N ASN A 167 13.08 -24.27 3.04
CA ASN A 167 11.70 -24.01 3.41
C ASN A 167 11.48 -22.57 3.92
N ARG A 168 12.48 -21.94 4.55
CA ARG A 168 12.38 -20.55 5.02
C ARG A 168 12.40 -19.54 3.86
N LYS A 169 13.35 -19.66 2.93
CA LYS A 169 13.38 -18.81 1.73
C LYS A 169 12.11 -18.93 0.89
N LYS A 170 11.56 -20.15 0.79
CA LYS A 170 10.29 -20.38 0.08
C LYS A 170 9.08 -19.75 0.77
N LYS A 171 9.10 -19.59 2.11
CA LYS A 171 8.02 -18.94 2.89
C LYS A 171 8.12 -17.39 2.88
N GLN A 172 9.32 -16.82 2.85
CA GLN A 172 9.51 -15.37 2.70
C GLN A 172 8.84 -14.87 1.40
N GLY A 173 9.21 -15.47 0.27
CA GLY A 173 8.66 -15.09 -1.04
C GLY A 173 7.14 -15.27 -1.15
N THR A 174 6.53 -16.21 -0.43
CA THR A 174 5.05 -16.32 -0.39
C THR A 174 4.40 -15.17 0.37
N ASN A 175 4.97 -14.70 1.49
CA ASN A 175 4.36 -13.63 2.28
C ASN A 175 4.42 -12.28 1.54
N GLU A 176 5.58 -11.95 0.95
CA GLU A 176 5.74 -10.73 0.14
C GLU A 176 4.85 -10.75 -1.11
N MET A 177 4.77 -11.90 -1.81
CA MET A 177 3.88 -12.08 -2.95
C MET A 177 2.40 -11.97 -2.54
N ASN A 178 2.02 -12.48 -1.37
CA ASN A 178 0.67 -12.32 -0.83
C ASN A 178 0.36 -10.84 -0.53
N ARG A 179 1.29 -10.08 0.07
CA ARG A 179 1.14 -8.63 0.31
C ARG A 179 0.92 -7.87 -1.01
N LEU A 180 1.78 -8.09 -2.01
CA LEU A 180 1.68 -7.45 -3.32
C LEU A 180 0.40 -7.85 -4.09
N SER A 181 -0.04 -9.11 -3.95
CA SER A 181 -1.29 -9.61 -4.55
C SER A 181 -2.54 -8.98 -3.91
N ALA A 182 -2.54 -8.84 -2.58
CA ALA A 182 -3.60 -8.14 -1.84
C ALA A 182 -3.64 -6.65 -2.22
N GLU A 183 -2.48 -5.97 -2.23
CA GLU A 183 -2.33 -4.56 -2.60
C GLU A 183 -2.85 -4.29 -4.02
N THR A 184 -2.47 -5.15 -4.98
CA THR A 184 -2.94 -5.09 -6.37
C THR A 184 -4.44 -5.34 -6.50
N THR A 185 -4.99 -6.23 -5.68
CA THR A 185 -6.42 -6.57 -5.71
C THR A 185 -7.28 -5.47 -5.09
N TRP A 186 -6.85 -4.89 -3.97
CA TRP A 186 -7.49 -3.74 -3.36
C TRP A 186 -7.48 -2.52 -4.30
N LYS A 187 -6.31 -2.14 -4.85
CA LYS A 187 -6.20 -1.04 -5.84
C LYS A 187 -7.07 -1.26 -7.09
N ARG A 188 -7.27 -2.52 -7.52
CA ARG A 188 -8.20 -2.86 -8.61
C ARG A 188 -9.65 -2.55 -8.24
N ILE A 189 -10.07 -2.92 -7.03
CA ILE A 189 -11.43 -2.69 -6.54
C ILE A 189 -11.71 -1.19 -6.35
N GLN A 190 -10.74 -0.40 -5.86
CA GLN A 190 -10.89 1.07 -5.81
C GLN A 190 -11.14 1.67 -7.20
N ALA A 191 -10.38 1.23 -8.21
CA ALA A 191 -10.58 1.65 -9.60
C ALA A 191 -11.88 1.07 -10.23
N GLU A 192 -12.55 0.13 -9.58
CA GLU A 192 -13.88 -0.38 -9.93
C GLU A 192 -14.98 0.47 -9.25
N LYS A 193 -14.81 0.82 -7.96
CA LYS A 193 -15.67 1.74 -7.18
C LYS A 193 -15.89 3.07 -7.90
N GLU A 194 -14.82 3.75 -8.30
CA GLU A 194 -14.94 5.07 -8.94
C GLU A 194 -15.60 5.00 -10.34
N ARG A 195 -15.38 3.92 -11.10
CA ARG A 195 -16.07 3.71 -12.38
C ARG A 195 -17.56 3.44 -12.22
N GLU A 196 -17.95 2.84 -11.09
CA GLU A 196 -19.34 2.57 -10.76
C GLU A 196 -20.05 3.84 -10.26
N LYS A 197 -19.38 4.71 -9.48
CA LYS A 197 -19.85 6.08 -9.21
C LYS A 197 -20.08 6.88 -10.51
N ASP A 198 -19.11 6.87 -11.43
CA ASP A 198 -19.24 7.47 -12.77
C ASP A 198 -20.44 6.90 -13.56
N LYS A 199 -20.77 5.62 -13.35
CA LYS A 199 -21.87 4.93 -14.03
C LYS A 199 -23.22 5.31 -13.43
N ILE A 200 -23.36 5.36 -12.10
CA ILE A 200 -24.52 5.91 -11.40
C ILE A 200 -24.81 7.35 -11.87
N GLN A 201 -23.80 8.21 -11.92
CA GLN A 201 -23.99 9.60 -12.35
C GLN A 201 -24.42 9.74 -13.82
N ARG A 202 -23.92 8.87 -14.71
CA ARG A 202 -24.39 8.81 -16.11
C ARG A 202 -25.84 8.35 -16.21
N CYS A 203 -26.29 7.44 -15.34
CA CYS A 203 -27.69 7.01 -15.29
C CYS A 203 -28.62 8.14 -14.81
N TYR A 204 -28.25 8.88 -13.76
CA TYR A 204 -29.03 10.06 -13.33
C TYR A 204 -29.09 11.16 -14.40
N ASN A 205 -27.98 11.45 -15.08
CA ASN A 205 -27.97 12.38 -16.22
C ASN A 205 -28.88 11.91 -17.37
N LYS A 206 -28.96 10.60 -17.64
CA LYS A 206 -29.91 10.03 -18.61
C LYS A 206 -31.36 10.20 -18.14
N ARG A 207 -31.65 10.03 -16.85
CA ARG A 207 -32.99 10.24 -16.27
C ARG A 207 -33.46 11.68 -16.43
N ALA A 208 -32.62 12.66 -16.08
CA ALA A 208 -32.94 14.08 -16.23
C ALA A 208 -33.31 14.45 -17.68
N LEU A 209 -32.59 13.89 -18.67
CA LEU A 209 -32.89 14.06 -20.09
C LEU A 209 -34.23 13.42 -20.51
N ILE A 210 -34.59 12.27 -19.94
CA ILE A 210 -35.89 11.63 -20.17
C ILE A 210 -37.02 12.48 -19.60
N HIS A 211 -36.86 13.01 -18.38
CA HIS A 211 -37.84 13.92 -17.76
C HIS A 211 -38.01 15.21 -18.55
N GLU A 212 -36.93 15.80 -19.07
CA GLU A 212 -37.01 16.96 -19.98
C GLU A 212 -37.80 16.62 -21.27
N GLN A 213 -37.57 15.44 -21.87
CA GLN A 213 -38.31 14.97 -23.04
C GLN A 213 -39.80 14.76 -22.74
N MET A 214 -40.14 14.18 -21.59
CA MET A 214 -41.53 14.01 -21.14
C MET A 214 -42.24 15.36 -20.97
N ILE A 215 -41.59 16.33 -20.31
CA ILE A 215 -42.10 17.69 -20.13
C ILE A 215 -42.30 18.39 -21.48
N GLN A 216 -41.41 18.17 -22.45
CA GLN A 216 -41.55 18.72 -23.80
C GLN A 216 -42.72 18.08 -24.57
N LEU A 217 -42.87 16.74 -24.51
CA LEU A 217 -44.01 16.03 -25.11
C LEU A 217 -45.35 16.49 -24.51
N GLN A 218 -45.42 16.69 -23.18
CA GLN A 218 -46.61 17.24 -22.52
C GLN A 218 -46.98 18.64 -23.04
N LYS A 219 -46.00 19.53 -23.23
CA LYS A 219 -46.22 20.86 -23.83
C LYS A 219 -46.73 20.78 -25.27
N GLU A 220 -46.17 19.87 -26.08
CA GLU A 220 -46.61 19.66 -27.46
C GLU A 220 -48.03 19.08 -27.53
N ILE A 221 -48.36 18.09 -26.69
CA ILE A 221 -49.73 17.56 -26.54
C ILE A 221 -50.70 18.70 -26.18
N HIS A 222 -50.35 19.56 -25.23
CA HIS A 222 -51.19 20.70 -24.85
C HIS A 222 -51.40 21.67 -26.02
N GLN A 223 -50.34 22.05 -26.74
CA GLN A 223 -50.46 22.94 -27.91
C GLN A 223 -51.32 22.34 -29.03
N VAL A 224 -51.19 21.04 -29.31
CA VAL A 224 -52.03 20.34 -30.30
C VAL A 224 -53.48 20.23 -29.81
N THR A 225 -53.69 20.06 -28.51
CA THR A 225 -55.04 20.06 -27.88
C THR A 225 -55.73 21.42 -28.04
N VAL A 226 -55.01 22.53 -27.86
CA VAL A 226 -55.53 23.88 -28.09
C VAL A 226 -55.89 24.08 -29.56
N LYS A 227 -54.98 23.77 -30.48
CA LYS A 227 -55.22 23.89 -31.94
C LYS A 227 -56.38 23.01 -32.44
N SER A 228 -56.57 21.82 -31.86
CA SER A 228 -57.73 20.96 -32.13
C SER A 228 -59.05 21.64 -31.74
N LYS A 229 -59.08 22.30 -30.57
CA LYS A 229 -60.26 23.08 -30.12
C LYS A 229 -60.50 24.31 -31.01
N GLU A 230 -59.44 25.02 -31.39
CA GLU A 230 -59.52 26.18 -32.30
C GLU A 230 -60.11 25.79 -33.67
N ALA A 231 -59.60 24.71 -34.28
CA ALA A 231 -60.13 24.17 -35.54
C ALA A 231 -61.62 23.78 -35.44
N LEU A 232 -62.03 23.15 -34.33
CA LEU A 232 -63.44 22.84 -34.05
C LEU A 232 -64.32 24.09 -33.91
N THR A 233 -63.82 25.19 -33.34
CA THR A 233 -64.57 26.46 -33.27
C THR A 233 -64.67 27.21 -34.59
N VAL A 234 -63.90 26.82 -35.60
CA VAL A 234 -63.90 27.37 -36.97
C VAL A 234 -64.56 26.38 -37.97
N GLU A 235 -65.11 25.27 -37.47
CA GLU A 235 -65.74 24.19 -38.24
C GLU A 235 -64.81 23.46 -39.24
N ASP A 236 -63.47 23.60 -39.10
CA ASP A 236 -62.51 22.83 -39.89
C ASP A 236 -62.30 21.43 -39.28
N TYR A 237 -63.27 20.55 -39.55
CA TYR A 237 -63.26 19.17 -39.06
C TYR A 237 -62.09 18.34 -39.60
N LEU A 238 -61.55 18.66 -40.78
CA LEU A 238 -60.39 17.95 -41.35
C LEU A 238 -59.10 18.30 -40.59
N GLN A 239 -58.90 19.59 -40.30
CA GLN A 239 -57.76 20.04 -39.51
C GLN A 239 -57.88 19.59 -38.04
N ALA A 240 -59.08 19.60 -37.47
CA ALA A 240 -59.35 19.03 -36.15
C ALA A 240 -59.02 17.53 -36.08
N GLN A 241 -59.40 16.73 -37.10
CA GLN A 241 -59.06 15.32 -37.18
C GLN A 241 -57.54 15.08 -37.32
N ALA A 242 -56.84 15.94 -38.07
CA ALA A 242 -55.39 15.90 -38.18
C ALA A 242 -54.70 16.18 -36.83
N PHE A 243 -55.14 17.22 -36.11
CA PHE A 243 -54.63 17.51 -34.77
C PHE A 243 -54.97 16.42 -33.76
N GLN A 244 -56.17 15.84 -33.78
CA GLN A 244 -56.52 14.69 -32.92
C GLN A 244 -55.59 13.49 -33.18
N THR A 245 -55.30 13.20 -34.46
CA THR A 245 -54.37 12.13 -34.86
C THR A 245 -52.93 12.41 -34.39
N GLN A 246 -52.51 13.68 -34.41
CA GLN A 246 -51.21 14.10 -33.87
C GLN A 246 -51.17 13.99 -32.33
N GLN A 247 -52.24 14.41 -31.64
CA GLN A 247 -52.36 14.34 -30.18
C GLN A 247 -52.23 12.89 -29.70
N ASN A 248 -52.92 11.95 -30.35
CA ASN A 248 -52.85 10.53 -30.03
C ASN A 248 -51.41 10.00 -30.18
N LYS A 249 -50.73 10.29 -31.30
CA LYS A 249 -49.33 9.87 -31.55
C LYS A 249 -48.30 10.48 -30.60
N LEU A 250 -48.54 11.70 -30.10
CA LEU A 250 -47.68 12.30 -29.08
C LEU A 250 -47.95 11.71 -27.70
N THR A 251 -49.20 11.35 -27.41
CA THR A 251 -49.61 10.70 -26.15
C THR A 251 -49.06 9.27 -26.07
N GLU A 252 -49.16 8.50 -27.15
CA GLU A 252 -48.53 7.19 -27.34
C GLU A 252 -47.02 7.25 -27.01
N LYS A 253 -46.28 8.14 -27.68
CA LYS A 253 -44.84 8.37 -27.39
C LYS A 253 -44.53 8.81 -25.96
N LEU A 254 -45.38 9.63 -25.35
CA LEU A 254 -45.20 10.04 -23.95
C LEU A 254 -45.34 8.81 -23.03
N TRP A 255 -46.24 7.90 -23.34
CA TRP A 255 -46.38 6.63 -22.62
C TRP A 255 -45.23 5.67 -22.91
N ASP A 256 -44.76 5.50 -24.15
CA ASP A 256 -43.56 4.68 -24.47
C ASP A 256 -42.31 5.14 -23.70
N VAL A 257 -42.12 6.45 -23.59
CA VAL A 257 -41.01 7.05 -22.82
C VAL A 257 -41.21 6.82 -21.32
N PHE A 258 -42.44 6.95 -20.83
CA PHE A 258 -42.76 6.75 -19.42
C PHE A 258 -42.72 5.29 -18.98
N SER A 259 -43.43 4.36 -19.63
CA SER A 259 -43.46 2.95 -19.21
C SER A 259 -42.10 2.29 -19.40
N ASP A 260 -41.51 2.38 -20.58
CA ASP A 260 -40.39 1.53 -20.96
C ASP A 260 -39.05 2.23 -20.73
N THR A 261 -38.92 3.49 -21.15
CA THR A 261 -37.62 4.17 -21.19
C THR A 261 -37.18 4.67 -19.81
N GLU A 262 -38.13 5.15 -18.99
CA GLU A 262 -37.87 5.55 -17.60
C GLU A 262 -37.61 4.33 -16.69
N ASP A 263 -38.44 3.27 -16.74
CA ASP A 263 -38.24 2.10 -15.87
C ASP A 263 -36.93 1.37 -16.16
N GLN A 264 -36.50 1.30 -17.43
CA GLN A 264 -35.16 0.79 -17.77
C GLN A 264 -34.05 1.62 -17.10
N VAL A 265 -34.23 2.93 -16.93
CA VAL A 265 -33.22 3.79 -16.29
C VAL A 265 -33.24 3.65 -14.77
N GLU A 266 -34.41 3.57 -14.12
CA GLU A 266 -34.46 3.30 -12.67
C GLU A 266 -33.95 1.90 -12.32
N GLN A 267 -34.30 0.87 -13.09
CA GLN A 267 -33.72 -0.47 -12.94
C GLN A 267 -32.19 -0.45 -13.09
N HIS A 268 -31.65 0.34 -14.04
CA HIS A 268 -30.21 0.53 -14.14
C HIS A 268 -29.62 1.31 -12.96
N ILE A 269 -30.27 2.37 -12.46
CA ILE A 269 -29.81 3.12 -11.27
C ILE A 269 -29.73 2.19 -10.06
N HIS A 270 -30.81 1.46 -9.76
CA HIS A 270 -30.89 0.50 -8.66
C HIS A 270 -29.83 -0.61 -8.76
N ALA A 271 -29.64 -1.20 -9.94
CA ALA A 271 -28.61 -2.21 -10.16
C ALA A 271 -27.17 -1.68 -10.01
N CYS A 272 -26.93 -0.40 -10.32
CA CYS A 272 -25.63 0.23 -10.11
C CYS A 272 -25.35 0.51 -8.62
N TRP A 273 -26.37 0.92 -7.86
CA TRP A 273 -26.25 1.08 -6.41
C TRP A 273 -25.97 -0.24 -5.68
N ILE A 274 -26.65 -1.33 -6.03
CA ILE A 274 -26.34 -2.67 -5.49
C ILE A 274 -24.89 -3.04 -5.82
N SER A 275 -24.44 -2.80 -7.06
CA SER A 275 -23.06 -3.07 -7.47
C SER A 275 -22.04 -2.25 -6.68
N LEU A 276 -22.36 -0.99 -6.32
CA LEU A 276 -21.52 -0.15 -5.47
C LEU A 276 -21.44 -0.67 -4.02
N VAL A 277 -22.55 -1.11 -3.43
CA VAL A 277 -22.57 -1.72 -2.09
C VAL A 277 -21.76 -3.03 -2.07
N ASP A 278 -21.88 -3.86 -3.10
CA ASP A 278 -21.05 -5.06 -3.29
C ASP A 278 -19.55 -4.72 -3.49
N LEU A 279 -19.25 -3.57 -4.10
CA LEU A 279 -17.87 -3.09 -4.28
C LEU A 279 -17.24 -2.62 -2.98
N LEU A 280 -17.96 -1.82 -2.18
CA LEU A 280 -17.51 -1.37 -0.85
C LEU A 280 -17.26 -2.57 0.07
N THR A 281 -18.16 -3.55 0.05
CA THR A 281 -18.00 -4.82 0.79
C THR A 281 -16.71 -5.55 0.39
N ARG A 282 -16.45 -5.65 -0.93
CA ARG A 282 -15.22 -6.25 -1.48
C ARG A 282 -13.96 -5.41 -1.18
N GLU A 283 -14.08 -4.09 -1.13
CA GLU A 283 -12.97 -3.16 -0.81
C GLU A 283 -12.53 -3.34 0.63
N MET A 284 -13.47 -3.36 1.59
CA MET A 284 -13.20 -3.64 3.01
C MET A 284 -12.56 -5.02 3.19
N GLU A 285 -13.10 -6.07 2.55
CA GLU A 285 -12.48 -7.39 2.57
C GLU A 285 -11.04 -7.39 2.04
N ALA A 286 -10.76 -6.61 0.99
CA ALA A 286 -9.43 -6.51 0.40
C ALA A 286 -8.47 -5.66 1.25
N ALA A 287 -8.94 -4.56 1.86
CA ALA A 287 -8.19 -3.73 2.79
C ALA A 287 -7.80 -4.52 4.04
N LYS A 288 -8.74 -5.31 4.60
CA LYS A 288 -8.45 -6.24 5.70
C LYS A 288 -7.41 -7.28 5.32
N LYS A 289 -7.57 -7.95 4.17
CA LYS A 289 -6.59 -8.94 3.67
C LYS A 289 -5.21 -8.33 3.42
N LEU A 290 -5.14 -7.04 3.04
CA LEU A 290 -3.91 -6.28 2.92
C LEU A 290 -3.27 -5.99 4.29
N ALA A 291 -4.05 -5.52 5.27
CA ALA A 291 -3.57 -5.29 6.64
C ALA A 291 -3.05 -6.60 7.28
N ASP A 292 -3.82 -7.69 7.19
CA ASP A 292 -3.44 -9.03 7.65
C ASP A 292 -2.12 -9.50 6.99
N ALA A 293 -1.96 -9.29 5.67
CA ALA A 293 -0.74 -9.65 4.93
C ALA A 293 0.46 -8.77 5.28
N CYS A 294 0.26 -7.47 5.53
CA CYS A 294 1.31 -6.57 6.00
C CYS A 294 1.75 -6.95 7.42
N GLN A 295 0.82 -7.22 8.34
CA GLN A 295 1.12 -7.67 9.69
C GLN A 295 1.88 -9.00 9.69
N HIS A 296 1.46 -10.00 8.91
CA HIS A 296 2.20 -11.26 8.78
C HIS A 296 3.60 -11.09 8.15
N THR A 297 3.78 -10.09 7.28
CA THR A 297 5.10 -9.75 6.73
C THR A 297 5.98 -9.10 7.79
N LYS A 298 5.43 -8.19 8.59
CA LYS A 298 6.10 -7.55 9.74
C LYS A 298 6.52 -8.58 10.79
N ASP A 299 5.58 -9.38 11.28
CA ASP A 299 5.78 -10.49 12.22
C ASP A 299 6.95 -11.41 11.81
N ASP A 300 6.95 -11.90 10.58
CA ASP A 300 7.99 -12.81 10.12
C ASP A 300 9.33 -12.07 9.88
N ARG A 301 9.34 -10.77 9.54
CA ARG A 301 10.58 -9.95 9.48
C ARG A 301 11.15 -9.71 10.88
N GLU A 302 10.33 -9.27 11.85
CA GLU A 302 10.74 -9.10 13.27
C GLU A 302 11.38 -10.39 13.84
N ARG A 303 10.76 -11.56 13.62
CA ARG A 303 11.29 -12.86 14.04
C ARG A 303 12.64 -13.20 13.39
N GLN A 304 12.86 -12.79 12.14
CA GLN A 304 14.13 -12.97 11.44
C GLN A 304 15.21 -12.04 12.00
N LEU A 305 14.87 -10.76 12.21
CA LEU A 305 15.76 -9.73 12.73
C LEU A 305 16.21 -10.04 14.16
N LEU A 306 15.28 -10.34 15.06
CA LEU A 306 15.57 -10.72 16.43
C LEU A 306 16.51 -11.93 16.49
N LYS A 307 16.27 -12.97 15.67
CA LYS A 307 17.16 -14.12 15.60
C LYS A 307 18.53 -13.76 15.03
N TYR A 308 18.58 -12.92 13.99
CA TYR A 308 19.84 -12.49 13.36
C TYR A 308 20.69 -11.69 14.35
N HIS A 309 20.12 -10.72 15.07
CA HIS A 309 20.86 -9.98 16.09
C HIS A 309 21.39 -10.89 17.20
N ILE A 310 20.56 -11.80 17.75
CA ILE A 310 21.02 -12.78 18.77
C ILE A 310 22.15 -13.68 18.24
N ASP A 311 22.09 -14.09 16.96
CA ASP A 311 23.14 -14.88 16.31
C ASP A 311 24.41 -14.07 15.97
N GLN A 312 24.35 -12.73 15.97
CA GLN A 312 25.50 -11.85 15.73
C GLN A 312 26.12 -11.36 17.03
N GLU A 313 25.30 -10.86 17.97
CA GLU A 313 25.70 -10.43 19.32
C GLU A 313 26.49 -11.53 20.03
N ARG A 314 26.01 -12.79 19.97
CA ARG A 314 26.73 -13.97 20.46
C ARG A 314 28.08 -14.22 19.79
N LYS A 315 28.21 -14.04 18.46
CA LYS A 315 29.51 -14.21 17.77
C LYS A 315 30.50 -13.12 18.14
N TYR A 316 30.02 -11.89 18.33
CA TYR A 316 30.84 -10.78 18.76
C TYR A 316 31.32 -11.00 20.20
N GLU A 317 30.46 -11.52 21.08
CA GLU A 317 30.85 -11.94 22.43
C GLU A 317 31.85 -13.12 22.41
N GLU A 318 31.59 -14.20 21.65
CA GLU A 318 32.50 -15.33 21.49
C GLU A 318 33.89 -14.89 20.96
N ARG A 319 33.94 -13.96 19.99
CA ARG A 319 35.19 -13.38 19.46
C ARG A 319 35.89 -12.47 20.47
N LEU A 320 35.15 -11.60 21.15
CA LEU A 320 35.71 -10.67 22.14
C LEU A 320 36.32 -11.41 23.33
N GLN A 321 35.62 -12.44 23.84
CA GLN A 321 36.15 -13.34 24.88
C GLN A 321 37.41 -14.07 24.40
N HIS A 322 37.47 -14.47 23.12
CA HIS A 322 38.65 -15.11 22.54
C HIS A 322 39.86 -14.15 22.47
N ILE A 323 39.67 -12.91 22.00
CA ILE A 323 40.73 -11.89 21.93
C ILE A 323 41.21 -11.50 23.35
N GLN A 324 40.28 -11.31 24.29
CA GLN A 324 40.62 -11.05 25.71
C GLN A 324 41.43 -12.20 26.33
N HIS A 325 41.04 -13.45 26.07
CA HIS A 325 41.78 -14.62 26.54
C HIS A 325 43.17 -14.76 25.89
N GLN A 326 43.32 -14.38 24.62
CA GLN A 326 44.63 -14.34 23.97
C GLN A 326 45.51 -13.20 24.50
N ARG A 327 44.97 -11.98 24.71
CA ARG A 327 45.73 -10.88 25.34
C ARG A 327 46.23 -11.27 26.73
N GLY A 328 45.37 -11.83 27.58
CA GLY A 328 45.78 -12.30 28.92
C GLY A 328 46.90 -13.34 28.91
N LYS A 329 46.99 -14.17 27.87
CA LYS A 329 48.14 -15.07 27.65
C LYS A 329 49.39 -14.32 27.22
N LEU A 330 49.28 -13.39 26.27
CA LEU A 330 50.43 -12.58 25.85
C LEU A 330 50.96 -11.68 26.98
N ASP A 331 50.10 -11.15 27.85
CA ASP A 331 50.51 -10.39 29.04
C ASP A 331 51.23 -11.28 30.05
N GLN A 332 50.82 -12.54 30.22
CA GLN A 332 51.55 -13.52 31.02
C GLN A 332 52.92 -13.85 30.40
N GLU A 333 52.97 -14.26 29.12
CA GLU A 333 54.22 -14.55 28.40
C GLU A 333 55.19 -13.35 28.39
N LYS A 334 54.65 -12.12 28.34
CA LYS A 334 55.41 -10.86 28.40
C LYS A 334 55.96 -10.58 29.80
N SER A 335 55.21 -10.95 30.84
CA SER A 335 55.68 -10.88 32.23
C SER A 335 56.78 -11.91 32.50
N GLU A 336 56.66 -13.11 31.92
CA GLU A 336 57.70 -14.14 31.94
C GLU A 336 58.98 -13.66 31.22
N ILE A 337 58.86 -13.04 30.04
CA ILE A 337 60.00 -12.42 29.34
C ILE A 337 60.63 -11.28 30.14
N ALA A 338 59.83 -10.42 30.81
CA ALA A 338 60.36 -9.34 31.62
C ALA A 338 61.19 -9.87 32.81
N PHE A 339 60.75 -10.97 33.43
CA PHE A 339 61.49 -11.66 34.49
C PHE A 339 62.75 -12.37 33.96
N GLU A 340 62.68 -13.03 32.80
CA GLU A 340 63.85 -13.62 32.13
C GLU A 340 64.89 -12.54 31.78
N GLN A 341 64.45 -11.38 31.31
CA GLN A 341 65.32 -10.24 31.03
C GLN A 341 65.93 -9.67 32.32
N GLU A 342 65.17 -9.52 33.40
CA GLU A 342 65.69 -9.06 34.69
C GLU A 342 66.74 -10.02 35.26
N MET A 343 66.51 -11.34 35.20
CA MET A 343 67.52 -12.34 35.59
C MET A 343 68.77 -12.27 34.70
N TRP A 344 68.61 -12.06 33.40
CA TRP A 344 69.74 -11.90 32.48
C TRP A 344 70.54 -10.63 32.78
N GLU A 345 69.89 -9.50 32.99
CA GLU A 345 70.54 -8.22 33.36
C GLU A 345 71.28 -8.33 34.71
N GLN A 346 70.72 -9.07 35.68
CA GLN A 346 71.40 -9.39 36.94
C GLN A 346 72.62 -10.30 36.70
N SER A 347 72.48 -11.38 35.92
CA SER A 347 73.59 -12.31 35.65
C SER A 347 74.72 -11.69 34.83
N ASP A 348 74.41 -10.82 33.87
CA ASP A 348 75.37 -10.02 33.10
C ASP A 348 76.08 -8.98 33.98
N ALA A 349 75.36 -8.35 34.92
CA ALA A 349 75.96 -7.43 35.89
C ALA A 349 76.87 -8.14 36.91
N GLU A 350 76.46 -9.31 37.43
CA GLU A 350 77.29 -10.14 38.31
C GLU A 350 78.53 -10.67 37.57
N PHE A 351 78.36 -11.19 36.35
CA PHE A 351 79.46 -11.62 35.48
C PHE A 351 80.45 -10.47 35.22
N LYS A 352 79.96 -9.28 34.86
CA LYS A 352 80.80 -8.09 34.66
C LYS A 352 81.51 -7.68 35.94
N SER A 353 80.84 -7.68 37.08
CA SER A 353 81.45 -7.32 38.38
C SER A 353 82.55 -8.31 38.78
N HIS A 354 82.33 -9.61 38.58
CA HIS A 354 83.32 -10.66 38.87
C HIS A 354 84.52 -10.59 37.91
N MET A 355 84.26 -10.36 36.61
CA MET A 355 85.30 -10.18 35.60
C MET A 355 86.13 -8.91 35.83
N ASP A 356 85.49 -7.77 36.15
CA ASP A 356 86.23 -6.56 36.51
C ASP A 356 86.99 -6.77 37.83
N GLU A 357 86.46 -7.43 38.87
CA GLU A 357 87.17 -7.69 40.13
C GLU A 357 88.40 -8.59 39.93
N LEU A 358 88.26 -9.71 39.21
CA LEU A 358 89.38 -10.61 38.88
C LEU A 358 90.48 -9.87 38.11
N VAL A 359 90.10 -9.05 37.12
CA VAL A 359 91.05 -8.28 36.32
C VAL A 359 91.59 -7.06 37.09
N HIS A 360 90.86 -6.52 38.08
CA HIS A 360 91.21 -5.25 38.74
C HIS A 360 92.58 -5.31 39.43
N GLN A 361 92.95 -6.43 40.06
CA GLN A 361 94.25 -6.56 40.72
C GLN A 361 95.41 -6.51 39.71
N GLU A 362 95.31 -7.24 38.60
CA GLU A 362 96.35 -7.24 37.56
C GLU A 362 96.36 -5.95 36.74
N ARG A 363 95.18 -5.34 36.51
CA ARG A 363 95.04 -4.01 35.88
C ARG A 363 95.66 -2.91 36.74
N SER A 364 95.48 -2.98 38.07
CA SER A 364 96.09 -2.07 39.04
C SER A 364 97.61 -2.24 39.10
N LYS A 365 98.13 -3.48 39.14
CA LYS A 365 99.58 -3.74 39.00
C LYS A 365 100.13 -3.19 37.67
N LYS A 366 99.42 -3.41 36.56
CA LYS A 366 99.80 -2.89 35.24
C LYS A 366 99.87 -1.36 35.23
N GLU A 367 98.90 -0.68 35.85
CA GLU A 367 98.93 0.78 36.01
C GLU A 367 100.08 1.25 36.92
N GLU A 368 100.36 0.54 38.02
CA GLU A 368 101.49 0.85 38.92
C GLU A 368 102.86 0.67 38.23
N VAL A 369 103.05 -0.42 37.47
CA VAL A 369 104.25 -0.65 36.64
C VAL A 369 104.35 0.39 35.53
N THR A 370 103.24 0.75 34.88
CA THR A 370 103.19 1.85 33.90
C THR A 370 103.54 3.21 34.53
N HIS A 371 103.27 3.42 35.82
CA HIS A 371 103.65 4.63 36.55
C HIS A 371 105.13 4.62 36.95
N LYS A 372 105.66 3.47 37.38
CA LYS A 372 107.10 3.26 37.64
C LYS A 372 107.93 3.52 36.38
N MET A 373 107.53 2.96 35.24
CA MET A 373 108.11 3.21 33.92
C MET A 373 108.21 4.72 33.62
N LYS A 374 107.15 5.49 33.87
CA LYS A 374 107.10 6.93 33.59
C LYS A 374 107.96 7.76 34.54
N ASN A 375 107.97 7.44 35.83
CA ASN A 375 108.79 8.17 36.80
C ASN A 375 110.30 7.94 36.57
N VAL A 376 110.69 6.69 36.27
CA VAL A 376 112.08 6.38 35.90
C VAL A 376 112.46 7.03 34.57
N GLN A 377 111.55 7.12 33.59
CA GLN A 377 111.80 7.84 32.34
C GLN A 377 112.12 9.34 32.55
N THR A 378 111.57 9.99 33.59
CA THR A 378 111.93 11.37 33.95
C THR A 378 113.26 11.51 34.69
N GLU A 379 113.77 10.48 35.39
CA GLU A 379 115.15 10.46 35.91
C GLU A 379 116.18 10.08 34.82
N ILE A 380 115.77 9.31 33.81
CA ILE A 380 116.63 8.87 32.70
C ILE A 380 117.18 10.04 31.88
N ASP A 381 116.41 11.12 31.69
CA ASP A 381 116.86 12.30 30.94
C ASP A 381 118.06 13.00 31.62
N GLU A 382 118.19 12.93 32.95
CA GLU A 382 119.37 13.42 33.69
C GLU A 382 120.51 12.38 33.75
N LEU A 383 120.20 11.09 33.55
CA LEU A 383 121.13 9.96 33.66
C LEU A 383 121.60 9.37 32.32
N MET A 384 121.40 10.09 31.22
CA MET A 384 121.90 9.82 29.85
C MET A 384 123.42 9.51 29.74
N THR A 385 124.19 9.66 30.82
CA THR A 385 125.63 9.34 30.89
C THR A 385 125.93 7.91 31.39
N ARG A 386 124.91 7.11 31.76
CA ARG A 386 125.06 5.71 32.25
C ARG A 386 124.36 4.68 31.35
N LEU A 387 124.35 4.95 30.05
CA LEU A 387 123.50 4.34 29.01
C LEU A 387 123.66 2.81 28.75
N GLY A 388 124.48 2.08 29.51
CA GLY A 388 124.78 0.66 29.27
C GLY A 388 124.10 -0.33 30.22
N GLU A 389 123.71 0.09 31.42
CA GLU A 389 123.26 -0.82 32.50
C GLU A 389 121.74 -0.79 32.71
N LEU A 390 121.04 0.23 32.20
CA LEU A 390 119.59 0.41 32.33
C LEU A 390 118.78 -0.11 31.14
N GLN A 391 119.44 -0.44 30.02
CA GLN A 391 118.76 -0.86 28.79
C GLN A 391 118.13 -2.26 28.93
N GLN A 392 118.73 -3.12 29.75
CA GLN A 392 118.20 -4.45 30.09
C GLN A 392 116.95 -4.37 30.96
N ILE A 393 116.92 -3.46 31.94
CA ILE A 393 115.80 -3.28 32.89
C ILE A 393 114.53 -2.78 32.19
N ARG A 394 114.67 -2.01 31.10
CA ARG A 394 113.53 -1.65 30.23
C ARG A 394 112.88 -2.90 29.64
N ASP A 395 113.69 -3.79 29.08
CA ASP A 395 113.21 -4.98 28.37
C ASP A 395 112.58 -5.98 29.35
N GLU A 396 113.13 -6.07 30.57
CA GLU A 396 112.56 -6.82 31.70
C GLU A 396 111.15 -6.29 32.09
N TYR A 397 110.91 -4.97 32.09
CA TYR A 397 109.57 -4.41 32.34
C TYR A 397 108.61 -4.52 31.14
N GLU A 398 109.10 -4.48 29.90
CA GLU A 398 108.27 -4.69 28.71
C GLU A 398 107.82 -6.17 28.64
N GLU A 399 108.69 -7.11 29.01
CA GLU A 399 108.35 -8.53 29.18
C GLU A 399 107.41 -8.76 30.38
N GLU A 400 107.59 -8.08 31.52
CA GLU A 400 106.64 -8.14 32.66
C GLU A 400 105.24 -7.64 32.28
N ILE A 401 105.14 -6.54 31.51
CA ILE A 401 103.85 -6.04 30.99
C ILE A 401 103.23 -7.05 30.03
N HIS A 402 104.01 -7.64 29.12
CA HIS A 402 103.49 -8.65 28.18
C HIS A 402 103.05 -9.93 28.91
N GLN A 403 103.75 -10.33 29.98
CA GLN A 403 103.39 -11.47 30.81
C GLN A 403 102.14 -11.20 31.65
N LEU A 404 101.93 -9.97 32.12
CA LEU A 404 100.67 -9.54 32.75
C LEU A 404 99.50 -9.57 31.75
N ASP A 405 99.70 -9.14 30.51
CA ASP A 405 98.64 -9.21 29.48
C ASP A 405 98.31 -10.67 29.07
N ILE A 406 99.29 -11.56 29.04
CA ILE A 406 99.06 -13.02 28.92
C ILE A 406 98.28 -13.53 30.13
N THR A 407 98.68 -13.16 31.35
CA THR A 407 98.01 -13.58 32.59
C THR A 407 96.55 -13.11 32.65
N ILE A 408 96.27 -11.88 32.24
CA ILE A 408 94.89 -11.35 32.11
C ILE A 408 94.11 -12.15 31.06
N HIS A 409 94.72 -12.46 29.90
CA HIS A 409 94.06 -13.27 28.87
C HIS A 409 93.72 -14.69 29.37
N ASP A 410 94.66 -15.35 30.05
CA ASP A 410 94.47 -16.69 30.62
C ASP A 410 93.42 -16.71 31.75
N ILE A 411 93.32 -15.64 32.55
CA ILE A 411 92.25 -15.45 33.55
C ILE A 411 90.89 -15.26 32.88
N MET A 412 90.82 -14.55 31.75
CA MET A 412 89.57 -14.32 31.02
C MET A 412 89.11 -15.53 30.18
N GLN A 413 90.05 -16.37 29.70
CA GLN A 413 89.77 -17.50 28.82
C GLN A 413 88.66 -18.46 29.31
N PRO A 414 88.67 -18.98 30.57
CA PRO A 414 87.66 -19.94 31.02
C PRO A 414 86.24 -19.37 31.12
N TYR A 415 86.09 -18.04 31.13
CA TYR A 415 84.80 -17.35 31.22
C TYR A 415 84.19 -16.99 29.85
N LEU A 416 84.89 -17.24 28.74
CA LEU A 416 84.34 -17.03 27.39
C LEU A 416 83.08 -17.87 27.10
N PRO A 417 82.98 -19.17 27.45
CA PRO A 417 81.78 -19.96 27.19
C PRO A 417 80.55 -19.48 27.99
N GLU A 418 80.76 -18.90 29.17
CA GLU A 418 79.69 -18.32 30.01
C GLU A 418 79.16 -17.03 29.37
N LYS A 419 80.05 -16.17 28.89
CA LYS A 419 79.68 -14.99 28.08
C LYS A 419 78.94 -15.39 26.80
N GLU A 420 79.40 -16.40 26.07
CA GLU A 420 78.73 -16.90 24.86
C GLU A 420 77.35 -17.49 25.17
N GLY A 421 77.17 -18.13 26.32
CA GLY A 421 75.86 -18.56 26.84
C GLY A 421 74.93 -17.38 27.12
N LEU A 422 75.39 -16.37 27.85
CA LEU A 422 74.61 -15.15 28.13
C LEU A 422 74.23 -14.40 26.85
N GLU A 423 75.12 -14.29 25.86
CA GLU A 423 74.81 -13.69 24.55
C GLU A 423 73.79 -14.52 23.74
N HIS A 424 73.80 -15.85 23.90
CA HIS A 424 72.80 -16.74 23.29
C HIS A 424 71.41 -16.60 23.94
N ASP A 425 71.33 -16.59 25.27
CA ASP A 425 70.07 -16.48 26.00
C ASP A 425 69.40 -15.12 25.76
N HIS A 426 70.17 -14.02 25.74
CA HIS A 426 69.67 -12.70 25.33
C HIS A 426 69.05 -12.72 23.92
N LEU A 427 69.68 -13.42 22.97
CA LEU A 427 69.16 -13.55 21.60
C LEU A 427 67.84 -14.35 21.57
N LEU A 428 67.69 -15.38 22.40
CA LEU A 428 66.45 -16.16 22.55
C LEU A 428 65.32 -15.31 23.16
N VAL A 429 65.62 -14.55 24.22
CA VAL A 429 64.69 -13.60 24.85
C VAL A 429 64.22 -12.55 23.83
N GLN A 430 65.14 -11.96 23.06
CA GLN A 430 64.82 -10.97 22.02
C GLN A 430 63.95 -11.57 20.89
N GLN A 431 64.20 -12.82 20.47
CA GLN A 431 63.37 -13.51 19.47
C GLN A 431 61.95 -13.79 20.01
N ARG A 432 61.81 -14.20 21.28
CA ARG A 432 60.51 -14.36 21.94
C ARG A 432 59.76 -13.04 22.03
N GLN A 433 60.44 -11.95 22.38
CA GLN A 433 59.85 -10.60 22.48
C GLN A 433 59.27 -10.15 21.13
N GLN A 434 60.01 -10.29 20.03
CA GLN A 434 59.50 -10.02 18.67
C GLN A 434 58.34 -10.94 18.26
N SER A 435 58.28 -12.16 18.79
CA SER A 435 57.17 -13.11 18.53
C SER A 435 55.89 -12.71 19.28
N ILE A 436 56.01 -12.22 20.52
CA ILE A 436 54.88 -11.63 21.26
C ILE A 436 54.40 -10.36 20.55
N GLU A 437 55.30 -9.46 20.16
CA GLU A 437 54.94 -8.21 19.45
C GLU A 437 54.17 -8.49 18.15
N LYS A 438 54.58 -9.49 17.37
CA LYS A 438 53.87 -9.91 16.14
C LYS A 438 52.47 -10.46 16.43
N ARG A 439 52.31 -11.27 17.49
CA ARG A 439 51.00 -11.79 17.93
C ARG A 439 50.10 -10.69 18.50
N TRP A 440 50.66 -9.74 19.24
CA TRP A 440 49.93 -8.58 19.76
C TRP A 440 49.38 -7.71 18.63
N ASN A 441 50.24 -7.34 17.68
CA ASN A 441 49.84 -6.60 16.46
C ASN A 441 48.86 -7.37 15.57
N GLN A 442 48.71 -8.69 15.73
CA GLN A 442 47.64 -9.45 15.08
C GLN A 442 46.32 -9.31 15.84
N LEU A 443 46.31 -9.46 17.17
CA LEU A 443 45.10 -9.30 17.99
C LEU A 443 44.48 -7.90 17.84
N ASP A 444 45.30 -6.85 17.80
CA ASP A 444 44.81 -5.48 17.62
C ASP A 444 44.11 -5.30 16.26
N ARG A 445 44.56 -5.99 15.20
CA ARG A 445 43.87 -6.01 13.89
C ARG A 445 42.59 -6.83 13.92
N GLU A 446 42.56 -7.93 14.66
CA GLU A 446 41.35 -8.74 14.85
C GLU A 446 40.28 -7.97 15.62
N ASP A 447 40.68 -7.17 16.63
CA ASP A 447 39.83 -6.19 17.32
C ASP A 447 39.33 -5.10 16.36
N GLU A 448 40.21 -4.46 15.58
CA GLU A 448 39.79 -3.45 14.59
C GLU A 448 38.78 -3.98 13.57
N ILE A 449 38.90 -5.26 13.17
CA ILE A 449 37.96 -5.93 12.26
C ILE A 449 36.64 -6.19 13.00
N LEU A 450 36.69 -6.67 14.24
CA LEU A 450 35.52 -6.89 15.09
C LEU A 450 34.72 -5.60 15.31
N TYR A 451 35.39 -4.49 15.66
CA TYR A 451 34.74 -3.18 15.80
C TYR A 451 34.11 -2.69 14.49
N ARG A 452 34.76 -2.90 13.33
CA ARG A 452 34.20 -2.55 12.01
C ARG A 452 33.00 -3.42 11.63
N GLU A 453 33.01 -4.72 11.95
CA GLU A 453 31.84 -5.58 11.77
C GLU A 453 30.67 -5.14 12.66
N MET A 454 30.93 -4.78 13.93
CA MET A 454 29.92 -4.28 14.87
C MET A 454 29.32 -2.94 14.41
N GLU A 455 30.15 -2.00 13.92
CA GLU A 455 29.70 -0.71 13.41
C GLU A 455 28.89 -0.84 12.10
N GLN A 456 29.16 -1.87 11.29
CA GLN A 456 28.33 -2.19 10.13
C GLN A 456 26.99 -2.81 10.58
N HIS A 457 27.01 -3.71 11.56
CA HIS A 457 25.79 -4.33 12.11
C HIS A 457 24.85 -3.31 12.79
N THR A 458 25.36 -2.26 13.44
CA THR A 458 24.49 -1.20 13.98
C THR A 458 23.82 -0.36 12.88
N LYS A 459 24.54 -0.05 11.79
CA LYS A 459 23.97 0.63 10.60
C LYS A 459 22.91 -0.22 9.91
N ASP A 460 23.13 -1.53 9.80
CA ASP A 460 22.12 -2.43 9.23
C ASP A 460 20.91 -2.60 10.15
N LYS A 461 21.10 -2.71 11.48
CA LYS A 461 20.02 -2.69 12.48
C LYS A 461 19.15 -1.42 12.40
N GLU A 462 19.74 -0.27 12.07
CA GLU A 462 18.98 0.98 11.82
C GLU A 462 18.19 0.95 10.49
N ARG A 463 18.78 0.43 9.40
CA ARG A 463 18.05 0.20 8.14
C ARG A 463 16.87 -0.75 8.32
N GLU A 464 17.09 -1.85 9.02
CA GLU A 464 16.09 -2.87 9.29
C GLU A 464 14.97 -2.37 10.22
N LYS A 465 15.28 -1.47 11.17
CA LYS A 465 14.26 -0.73 11.92
C LYS A 465 13.41 0.17 11.01
N ASN A 466 14.03 0.87 10.05
CA ASN A 466 13.31 1.74 9.12
C ASN A 466 12.41 0.95 8.15
N GLU A 467 12.81 -0.28 7.77
CA GLU A 467 11.92 -1.21 7.06
C GLU A 467 10.68 -1.59 7.90
N LEU A 468 10.86 -1.89 9.19
CA LEU A 468 9.76 -2.21 10.09
C LEU A 468 8.80 -1.03 10.26
N THR A 469 9.28 0.19 10.46
CA THR A 469 8.40 1.37 10.61
C THR A 469 7.60 1.69 9.34
N ASN A 470 8.16 1.40 8.16
CA ASN A 470 7.44 1.51 6.88
C ASN A 470 6.33 0.44 6.76
N LEU A 471 6.57 -0.78 7.26
CA LEU A 471 5.52 -1.79 7.37
C LEU A 471 4.43 -1.39 8.40
N GLU A 472 4.80 -0.75 9.51
CA GLU A 472 3.84 -0.21 10.49
C GLU A 472 2.97 0.91 9.89
N GLU A 473 3.57 1.82 9.12
CA GLU A 473 2.85 2.89 8.41
C GLU A 473 1.87 2.30 7.37
N GLN A 474 2.29 1.28 6.60
CA GLN A 474 1.41 0.56 5.67
C GLN A 474 0.25 -0.16 6.38
N ILE A 475 0.50 -0.77 7.55
CA ILE A 475 -0.55 -1.40 8.37
C ILE A 475 -1.52 -0.33 8.89
N HIS A 476 -1.03 0.80 9.38
CA HIS A 476 -1.86 1.89 9.89
C HIS A 476 -2.75 2.48 8.79
N VAL A 477 -2.20 2.78 7.61
CA VAL A 477 -2.97 3.27 6.45
C VAL A 477 -4.03 2.26 6.00
N ALA A 478 -3.68 0.96 5.88
CA ALA A 478 -4.64 -0.07 5.51
C ALA A 478 -5.76 -0.28 6.56
N THR A 479 -5.44 -0.09 7.85
CA THR A 479 -6.42 -0.15 8.95
C THR A 479 -7.34 1.07 8.96
N GLN A 480 -6.79 2.28 8.81
CA GLN A 480 -7.58 3.51 8.70
C GLN A 480 -8.52 3.47 7.50
N GLN A 481 -8.08 2.92 6.36
CA GLN A 481 -8.92 2.75 5.16
C GLN A 481 -9.97 1.64 5.33
N LEU A 482 -9.73 0.65 6.20
CA LEU A 482 -10.72 -0.36 6.57
C LEU A 482 -11.80 0.24 7.50
N GLU A 483 -11.42 1.14 8.43
CA GLU A 483 -12.33 1.87 9.32
C GLU A 483 -13.18 2.88 8.52
N GLN A 484 -12.54 3.74 7.72
CA GLN A 484 -13.23 4.66 6.81
C GLN A 484 -14.12 3.92 5.80
N GLY A 485 -13.66 2.77 5.29
CA GLY A 485 -14.46 1.92 4.40
C GLY A 485 -15.70 1.32 5.07
N GLN A 486 -15.65 1.03 6.38
CA GLN A 486 -16.82 0.60 7.15
C GLN A 486 -17.81 1.75 7.32
N GLU A 487 -17.34 2.94 7.69
CA GLU A 487 -18.19 4.14 7.80
C GLU A 487 -18.82 4.51 6.44
N GLU A 488 -18.05 4.49 5.34
CA GLU A 488 -18.58 4.65 3.97
C GLU A 488 -19.64 3.59 3.64
N GLN A 489 -19.38 2.31 3.92
CA GLN A 489 -20.30 1.21 3.61
C GLN A 489 -21.60 1.32 4.40
N GLU A 490 -21.54 1.55 5.72
CA GLU A 490 -22.74 1.67 6.54
C GLU A 490 -23.56 2.91 6.17
N ALA A 491 -22.91 4.06 5.91
CA ALA A 491 -23.59 5.27 5.44
C ALA A 491 -24.27 5.07 4.07
N ILE A 492 -23.57 4.49 3.08
CA ILE A 492 -24.12 4.24 1.74
C ILE A 492 -25.23 3.19 1.76
N LYS A 493 -25.07 2.12 2.55
CA LYS A 493 -26.09 1.07 2.68
C LYS A 493 -27.35 1.57 3.38
N THR A 494 -27.19 2.35 4.46
CA THR A 494 -28.32 2.96 5.18
C THR A 494 -29.05 3.96 4.29
N THR A 495 -28.32 4.86 3.62
CA THR A 495 -28.94 5.85 2.74
C THR A 495 -29.60 5.23 1.51
N PHE A 496 -29.05 4.15 0.95
CA PHE A 496 -29.69 3.38 -0.12
C PHE A 496 -31.02 2.75 0.35
N HIS A 497 -31.03 2.05 1.48
CA HIS A 497 -32.25 1.39 1.98
C HIS A 497 -33.33 2.42 2.41
N ASP A 498 -32.96 3.37 3.27
CA ASP A 498 -33.91 4.29 3.91
C ASP A 498 -34.47 5.34 2.94
N TYR A 499 -33.69 5.75 1.92
CA TYR A 499 -34.07 6.84 1.01
C TYR A 499 -34.24 6.40 -0.45
N VAL A 500 -33.43 5.48 -0.99
CA VAL A 500 -33.56 5.07 -2.40
C VAL A 500 -34.64 4.01 -2.54
N GLU A 501 -34.52 2.85 -1.87
CA GLU A 501 -35.53 1.78 -1.98
C GLU A 501 -36.92 2.22 -1.49
N SER A 502 -36.97 2.97 -0.39
CA SER A 502 -38.19 3.57 0.17
C SER A 502 -38.88 4.57 -0.79
N ARG A 503 -38.10 5.38 -1.51
CA ARG A 503 -38.60 6.27 -2.57
C ARG A 503 -39.07 5.47 -3.77
N ASP A 504 -38.29 4.50 -4.21
CA ASP A 504 -38.54 3.76 -5.45
C ASP A 504 -39.78 2.89 -5.33
N ALA A 505 -40.01 2.26 -4.17
CA ALA A 505 -41.27 1.57 -3.87
C ALA A 505 -42.49 2.51 -4.00
N LEU A 506 -42.41 3.74 -3.46
CA LEU A 506 -43.48 4.73 -3.55
C LEU A 506 -43.69 5.24 -5.00
N VAL A 507 -42.60 5.42 -5.76
CA VAL A 507 -42.64 5.80 -7.19
C VAL A 507 -43.30 4.69 -8.00
N ILE A 508 -42.94 3.42 -7.77
CA ILE A 508 -43.54 2.25 -8.42
C ILE A 508 -45.05 2.16 -8.12
N ASP A 509 -45.47 2.32 -6.86
CA ASP A 509 -46.89 2.32 -6.48
C ASP A 509 -47.68 3.43 -7.21
N LYS A 510 -47.10 4.64 -7.29
CA LYS A 510 -47.70 5.78 -8.00
C LYS A 510 -47.72 5.58 -9.52
N LYS A 511 -46.66 5.03 -10.10
CA LYS A 511 -46.57 4.65 -11.52
C LYS A 511 -47.63 3.62 -11.90
N GLN A 512 -47.77 2.56 -11.10
CA GLN A 512 -48.86 1.58 -11.26
C GLN A 512 -50.25 2.20 -11.09
N ALA A 513 -50.43 3.20 -10.22
CA ALA A 513 -51.69 3.93 -10.11
C ALA A 513 -52.00 4.76 -11.37
N MET A 514 -51.00 5.45 -11.94
CA MET A 514 -51.15 6.22 -13.18
C MET A 514 -51.44 5.32 -14.40
N ILE A 515 -50.74 4.18 -14.54
CA ILE A 515 -51.00 3.18 -15.61
C ILE A 515 -52.46 2.71 -15.53
N ARG A 516 -52.90 2.23 -14.35
CA ARG A 516 -54.28 1.75 -14.14
C ARG A 516 -55.36 2.84 -14.29
N ALA A 517 -55.00 4.12 -14.16
CA ALA A 517 -55.90 5.24 -14.46
C ALA A 517 -55.97 5.51 -15.97
N HIS A 518 -54.82 5.49 -16.66
CA HIS A 518 -54.75 5.67 -18.11
C HIS A 518 -55.46 4.55 -18.87
N ASP A 519 -55.26 3.29 -18.48
CA ASP A 519 -55.94 2.13 -19.09
C ASP A 519 -57.46 2.31 -19.12
N LYS A 520 -58.05 2.77 -18.02
CA LYS A 520 -59.50 3.03 -17.92
C LYS A 520 -59.95 4.13 -18.88
N VAL A 521 -59.19 5.21 -18.99
CA VAL A 521 -59.48 6.33 -19.92
C VAL A 521 -59.38 5.85 -21.38
N THR A 522 -58.38 5.03 -21.71
CA THR A 522 -58.18 4.48 -23.05
C THR A 522 -59.30 3.51 -23.44
N HIS A 523 -59.67 2.56 -22.56
CA HIS A 523 -60.80 1.66 -22.78
C HIS A 523 -62.15 2.41 -22.89
N GLY A 524 -62.39 3.40 -22.02
CA GLY A 524 -63.60 4.23 -22.07
C GLY A 524 -63.70 5.05 -23.35
N THR A 525 -62.58 5.56 -23.85
CA THR A 525 -62.50 6.27 -25.14
C THR A 525 -62.87 5.36 -26.31
N GLN A 526 -62.33 4.14 -26.35
CA GLN A 526 -62.65 3.14 -27.39
C GLN A 526 -64.13 2.70 -27.35
N SER A 527 -64.72 2.55 -26.15
CA SER A 527 -66.15 2.25 -25.99
C SER A 527 -67.03 3.35 -26.59
N ILE A 528 -66.74 4.62 -26.25
CA ILE A 528 -67.49 5.78 -26.75
C ILE A 528 -67.33 5.94 -28.26
N GLU A 529 -66.15 5.72 -28.82
CA GLU A 529 -65.96 5.78 -30.27
C GLU A 529 -66.76 4.69 -31.00
N THR A 530 -66.79 3.47 -30.45
CA THR A 530 -67.61 2.36 -30.97
C THR A 530 -69.10 2.72 -30.95
N LYS A 531 -69.60 3.31 -29.85
CA LYS A 531 -71.00 3.74 -29.74
C LYS A 531 -71.34 4.93 -30.63
N ARG A 532 -70.41 5.87 -30.87
CA ARG A 532 -70.59 6.96 -31.85
C ARG A 532 -70.83 6.41 -33.26
N ARG A 533 -70.06 5.39 -33.68
CA ARG A 533 -70.26 4.71 -34.98
C ARG A 533 -71.61 3.98 -35.06
N GLN A 534 -72.02 3.31 -33.97
CA GLN A 534 -73.33 2.64 -33.88
C GLN A 534 -74.48 3.64 -33.97
N LEU A 535 -74.44 4.73 -33.19
CA LEU A 535 -75.45 5.78 -33.19
C LEU A 535 -75.59 6.45 -34.58
N TYR A 536 -74.47 6.79 -35.22
CA TYR A 536 -74.47 7.33 -36.59
C TYR A 536 -75.17 6.39 -37.57
N THR A 537 -74.94 5.08 -37.45
CA THR A 537 -75.58 4.06 -38.29
C THR A 537 -77.10 3.97 -38.04
N LEU A 538 -77.52 4.04 -36.77
CA LEU A 538 -78.95 4.09 -36.40
C LEU A 538 -79.62 5.36 -36.93
N GLN A 539 -78.93 6.50 -36.88
CA GLN A 539 -79.48 7.78 -37.31
C GLN A 539 -79.62 7.88 -38.84
N CYS A 540 -78.66 7.38 -39.61
CA CYS A 540 -78.83 7.22 -41.06
C CYS A 540 -80.06 6.33 -41.38
N GLY A 541 -80.22 5.22 -40.64
CA GLY A 541 -81.38 4.34 -40.78
C GLY A 541 -82.72 4.97 -40.33
N LEU A 542 -82.70 5.99 -39.47
CA LEU A 542 -83.88 6.78 -39.13
C LEU A 542 -84.23 7.73 -40.28
N GLU A 543 -83.25 8.43 -40.85
CA GLU A 543 -83.42 9.34 -41.99
C GLU A 543 -83.95 8.63 -43.24
N ASP A 544 -83.45 7.43 -43.55
CA ASP A 544 -84.01 6.55 -44.60
C ASP A 544 -85.50 6.24 -44.36
N GLN A 545 -85.87 5.93 -43.11
CA GLN A 545 -87.24 5.59 -42.74
C GLN A 545 -88.17 6.81 -42.76
N GLU A 546 -87.67 7.99 -42.38
CA GLU A 546 -88.38 9.27 -42.54
C GLU A 546 -88.70 9.54 -44.02
N SER A 547 -87.73 9.32 -44.91
CA SER A 547 -87.90 9.47 -46.36
C SER A 547 -89.01 8.57 -46.91
N VAL A 548 -89.04 7.28 -46.52
CA VAL A 548 -90.11 6.33 -46.87
C VAL A 548 -91.48 6.79 -46.35
N VAL A 549 -91.56 7.25 -45.09
CA VAL A 549 -92.81 7.78 -44.51
C VAL A 549 -93.31 9.02 -45.27
N GLN A 550 -92.43 9.93 -45.67
CA GLN A 550 -92.80 11.10 -46.48
C GLN A 550 -93.25 10.70 -47.91
N GLN A 551 -92.58 9.71 -48.52
CA GLN A 551 -92.96 9.16 -49.83
C GLN A 551 -94.37 8.55 -49.78
N ASN A 552 -94.66 7.71 -48.77
CA ASN A 552 -95.96 7.08 -48.58
C ASN A 552 -97.07 8.13 -48.31
N LYS A 553 -96.79 9.17 -47.51
CA LYS A 553 -97.68 10.33 -47.32
C LYS A 553 -97.93 11.09 -48.63
N GLY A 554 -96.94 11.19 -49.52
CA GLY A 554 -97.08 11.77 -50.85
C GLY A 554 -97.99 10.94 -51.76
N GLN A 555 -97.76 9.63 -51.80
CA GLN A 555 -98.58 8.69 -52.59
C GLN A 555 -100.04 8.66 -52.11
N LEU A 556 -100.28 8.60 -50.79
CA LEU A 556 -101.61 8.60 -50.21
C LEU A 556 -102.39 9.89 -50.57
N LYS A 557 -101.76 11.07 -50.48
CA LYS A 557 -102.34 12.34 -50.94
C LYS A 557 -102.69 12.33 -52.43
N SER A 558 -101.89 11.67 -53.26
CA SER A 558 -102.17 11.49 -54.69
C SER A 558 -103.39 10.59 -54.93
N LEU A 559 -103.45 9.44 -54.24
CA LEU A 559 -104.59 8.52 -54.33
C LEU A 559 -105.90 9.16 -53.84
N HIS A 560 -105.89 9.96 -52.78
CA HIS A 560 -107.08 10.73 -52.37
C HIS A 560 -107.55 11.72 -53.46
N ARG A 561 -106.62 12.40 -54.16
CA ARG A 561 -106.96 13.26 -55.30
C ARG A 561 -107.54 12.45 -56.46
N GLN A 562 -106.97 11.29 -56.78
CA GLN A 562 -107.48 10.39 -57.82
C GLN A 562 -108.88 9.87 -57.50
N LYS A 563 -109.11 9.40 -56.25
CA LYS A 563 -110.43 8.98 -55.76
C LYS A 563 -111.44 10.12 -55.88
N LYS A 564 -111.07 11.34 -55.44
CA LYS A 564 -111.94 12.51 -55.53
C LYS A 564 -112.33 12.82 -56.99
N LEU A 565 -111.36 12.87 -57.90
CA LEU A 565 -111.60 13.10 -59.33
C LEU A 565 -112.48 12.01 -59.95
N ALA A 566 -112.27 10.74 -59.60
CA ALA A 566 -113.08 9.62 -60.08
C ALA A 566 -114.54 9.71 -59.59
N VAL A 567 -114.77 10.16 -58.35
CA VAL A 567 -116.13 10.42 -57.85
C VAL A 567 -116.77 11.62 -58.56
N GLU A 568 -116.03 12.73 -58.72
CA GLU A 568 -116.50 13.95 -59.41
C GLU A 568 -116.82 13.73 -60.90
N THR A 569 -116.20 12.72 -61.53
CA THR A 569 -116.46 12.31 -62.92
C THR A 569 -117.41 11.11 -63.05
N GLY A 570 -117.99 10.60 -61.95
CA GLY A 570 -118.94 9.48 -61.95
C GLY A 570 -118.31 8.10 -62.23
N GLN A 571 -116.98 7.99 -62.21
CA GLN A 571 -116.23 6.76 -62.50
C GLN A 571 -116.12 5.86 -61.25
N PHE A 572 -117.27 5.39 -60.75
CA PHE A 572 -117.36 4.72 -59.44
C PHE A 572 -116.50 3.47 -59.27
N GLN A 573 -116.22 2.71 -60.34
CA GLN A 573 -115.29 1.56 -60.28
C GLN A 573 -113.86 2.01 -59.98
N LEU A 574 -113.35 3.04 -60.68
CA LEU A 574 -112.03 3.62 -60.43
C LEU A 574 -111.97 4.31 -59.06
N ALA A 575 -113.07 4.88 -58.57
CA ALA A 575 -113.16 5.40 -57.21
C ALA A 575 -113.08 4.29 -56.14
N ALA A 576 -113.65 3.10 -56.40
CA ALA A 576 -113.57 1.94 -55.52
C ALA A 576 -112.16 1.31 -55.54
N GLU A 577 -111.53 1.16 -56.70
CA GLU A 577 -110.13 0.74 -56.81
C GLU A 577 -109.19 1.71 -56.07
N ALA A 578 -109.36 3.03 -56.28
CA ALA A 578 -108.60 4.04 -55.56
C ALA A 578 -108.85 3.96 -54.05
N ASN A 579 -110.07 3.60 -53.60
CA ASN A 579 -110.37 3.39 -52.19
C ASN A 579 -109.63 2.18 -51.60
N HIS A 580 -109.56 1.04 -52.30
CA HIS A 580 -108.78 -0.10 -51.83
C HIS A 580 -107.27 0.18 -51.83
N ARG A 581 -106.76 0.92 -52.82
CA ARG A 581 -105.37 1.38 -52.82
C ARG A 581 -105.08 2.36 -51.68
N ILE A 582 -106.03 3.23 -51.33
CA ILE A 582 -105.96 4.09 -50.13
C ILE A 582 -105.87 3.23 -48.87
N GLN A 583 -106.78 2.28 -48.65
CA GLN A 583 -106.78 1.42 -47.45
C GLN A 583 -105.48 0.62 -47.30
N SER A 584 -104.95 0.08 -48.40
CA SER A 584 -103.66 -0.62 -48.40
C SER A 584 -102.47 0.32 -48.13
N MET A 585 -102.53 1.55 -48.64
CA MET A 585 -101.52 2.59 -48.40
C MET A 585 -101.59 3.15 -46.97
N GLU A 586 -102.78 3.24 -46.39
CA GLU A 586 -103.00 3.62 -44.98
C GLU A 586 -102.38 2.58 -44.03
N SER A 587 -102.55 1.28 -44.30
CA SER A 587 -101.88 0.21 -43.53
C SER A 587 -100.36 0.30 -43.65
N THR A 588 -99.83 0.33 -44.87
CA THR A 588 -98.36 0.39 -45.08
C THR A 588 -97.74 1.69 -44.56
N LEU A 589 -98.50 2.80 -44.53
CA LEU A 589 -98.08 4.02 -43.85
C LEU A 589 -98.02 3.84 -42.33
N PHE A 590 -99.04 3.24 -41.71
CA PHE A 590 -99.05 2.94 -40.28
C PHE A 590 -97.89 2.01 -39.87
N ASP A 591 -97.62 0.97 -40.66
CA ASP A 591 -96.48 0.07 -40.46
C ASP A 591 -95.13 0.80 -40.64
N SER A 592 -95.08 1.79 -41.53
CA SER A 592 -93.89 2.63 -41.73
C SER A 592 -93.68 3.65 -40.59
N GLU A 593 -94.76 4.22 -40.06
CA GLU A 593 -94.72 5.20 -38.97
C GLU A 593 -94.42 4.56 -37.61
N THR A 594 -94.95 3.36 -37.33
CA THR A 594 -94.58 2.57 -36.14
C THR A 594 -93.10 2.23 -36.18
N LEU A 595 -92.58 1.67 -37.28
CA LEU A 595 -91.14 1.40 -37.44
C LEU A 595 -90.26 2.66 -37.34
N ARG A 596 -90.73 3.83 -37.82
CA ARG A 596 -90.05 5.12 -37.64
C ARG A 596 -89.98 5.53 -36.16
N ASN A 597 -91.08 5.37 -35.43
CA ASN A 597 -91.15 5.70 -34.00
C ASN A 597 -90.27 4.77 -33.16
N ASP A 598 -90.20 3.48 -33.50
CA ASP A 598 -89.29 2.53 -32.84
C ASP A 598 -87.81 2.86 -33.14
N ARG A 599 -87.47 3.24 -34.38
CA ARG A 599 -86.11 3.71 -34.71
C ARG A 599 -85.75 5.02 -34.00
N GLN A 600 -86.66 5.98 -33.93
CA GLN A 600 -86.48 7.21 -33.16
C GLN A 600 -86.17 6.89 -31.69
N LYS A 601 -86.98 6.03 -31.07
CA LYS A 601 -86.80 5.61 -29.67
C LYS A 601 -85.46 4.91 -29.44
N GLN A 602 -84.99 4.09 -30.38
CA GLN A 602 -83.65 3.47 -30.32
C GLN A 602 -82.52 4.50 -30.45
N VAL A 603 -82.69 5.53 -31.28
CA VAL A 603 -81.74 6.66 -31.40
C VAL A 603 -81.70 7.48 -30.10
N ASP A 604 -82.87 7.82 -29.54
CA ASP A 604 -83.00 8.59 -28.29
C ASP A 604 -82.39 7.84 -27.08
N GLU A 605 -82.66 6.54 -26.95
CA GLU A 605 -82.07 5.67 -25.93
C GLU A 605 -80.55 5.55 -26.10
N SER A 606 -80.07 5.43 -27.34
CA SER A 606 -78.63 5.36 -27.64
C SER A 606 -77.91 6.69 -27.38
N LEU A 607 -78.55 7.83 -27.66
CA LEU A 607 -78.05 9.17 -27.34
C LEU A 607 -77.90 9.35 -25.83
N ALA A 608 -78.92 8.99 -25.04
CA ALA A 608 -78.89 9.11 -23.58
C ALA A 608 -77.79 8.23 -22.95
N LEU A 609 -77.60 7.00 -23.45
CA LEU A 609 -76.52 6.12 -23.02
C LEU A 609 -75.13 6.66 -23.41
N LEU A 610 -74.99 7.19 -24.62
CA LEU A 610 -73.75 7.77 -25.12
C LEU A 610 -73.36 9.05 -24.35
N GLN A 611 -74.32 9.90 -24.00
CA GLN A 611 -74.07 11.09 -23.18
C GLN A 611 -73.61 10.70 -21.78
N LYS A 612 -74.31 9.76 -21.12
CA LYS A 612 -73.94 9.27 -19.78
C LYS A 612 -72.52 8.69 -19.74
N GLU A 613 -72.09 7.96 -20.77
CA GLU A 613 -70.72 7.46 -20.84
C GLU A 613 -69.70 8.56 -21.13
N GLN A 614 -70.05 9.60 -21.91
CA GLN A 614 -69.18 10.78 -22.08
C GLN A 614 -68.98 11.54 -20.77
N GLU A 615 -70.03 11.69 -19.95
CA GLU A 615 -69.93 12.27 -18.61
C GLU A 615 -69.02 11.42 -17.69
N GLN A 616 -69.18 10.09 -17.73
CA GLN A 616 -68.32 9.16 -16.97
C GLN A 616 -66.85 9.17 -17.45
N LEU A 617 -66.59 9.23 -18.76
CA LEU A 617 -65.22 9.32 -19.27
C LEU A 617 -64.59 10.67 -18.91
N GLU A 618 -65.34 11.77 -18.97
CA GLU A 618 -64.81 13.09 -18.61
C GLU A 618 -64.52 13.19 -17.09
N GLN A 619 -65.29 12.48 -16.26
CA GLN A 619 -64.93 12.27 -14.85
C GLN A 619 -63.67 11.41 -14.70
N LEU A 620 -63.57 10.27 -15.38
CA LEU A 620 -62.36 9.41 -15.36
C LEU A 620 -61.10 10.13 -15.85
N LYS A 621 -61.21 11.06 -16.80
CA LYS A 621 -60.10 11.94 -17.22
C LYS A 621 -59.69 12.91 -16.12
N LYS A 622 -60.64 13.51 -15.39
CA LYS A 622 -60.34 14.38 -14.25
C LYS A 622 -59.64 13.60 -13.14
N GLU A 623 -60.20 12.45 -12.74
CA GLU A 623 -59.59 11.54 -11.78
C GLU A 623 -58.18 11.10 -12.23
N CYS A 624 -57.98 10.83 -13.53
CA CYS A 624 -56.66 10.50 -14.09
C CYS A 624 -55.69 11.68 -14.04
N MET A 625 -56.11 12.91 -14.38
CA MET A 625 -55.28 14.11 -14.25
C MET A 625 -54.99 14.47 -12.79
N GLU A 626 -55.93 14.26 -11.87
CA GLU A 626 -55.73 14.46 -10.42
C GLU A 626 -54.70 13.44 -9.87
N ILE A 627 -54.80 12.16 -10.26
CA ILE A 627 -53.80 11.15 -9.93
C ILE A 627 -52.43 11.49 -10.55
N GLN A 628 -52.38 12.03 -11.78
CA GLN A 628 -51.15 12.50 -12.42
C GLN A 628 -50.55 13.73 -11.72
N HIS A 629 -51.38 14.69 -11.27
CA HIS A 629 -50.94 15.88 -10.53
C HIS A 629 -50.38 15.49 -9.15
N GLU A 630 -51.15 14.73 -8.37
CA GLU A 630 -50.74 14.23 -7.05
C GLU A 630 -49.48 13.36 -7.08
N SER A 631 -49.24 12.67 -8.21
CA SER A 631 -48.03 11.86 -8.38
C SER A 631 -46.87 12.70 -8.89
N GLY A 632 -47.10 13.54 -9.90
CA GLY A 632 -46.09 14.40 -10.52
C GLY A 632 -45.49 15.41 -9.55
N GLU A 633 -46.30 16.14 -8.78
CA GLU A 633 -45.81 17.07 -7.76
C GLU A 633 -44.95 16.34 -6.71
N ARG A 634 -45.46 15.23 -6.16
CA ARG A 634 -44.78 14.50 -5.08
C ARG A 634 -43.52 13.76 -5.54
N MET A 635 -43.38 13.47 -6.84
CA MET A 635 -42.11 13.04 -7.43
C MET A 635 -41.16 14.24 -7.57
N CYS A 636 -41.57 15.32 -8.23
CA CYS A 636 -40.73 16.51 -8.47
C CYS A 636 -40.19 17.16 -7.17
N GLU A 637 -41.03 17.32 -6.15
CA GLU A 637 -40.63 17.88 -4.84
C GLU A 637 -39.59 17.02 -4.12
N ARG A 638 -39.64 15.69 -4.29
CA ARG A 638 -38.70 14.76 -3.63
C ARG A 638 -37.42 14.56 -4.43
N GLU A 639 -37.48 14.54 -5.76
CA GLU A 639 -36.29 14.35 -6.60
C GLU A 639 -35.34 15.56 -6.54
N SER A 640 -35.89 16.78 -6.59
CA SER A 640 -35.11 18.01 -6.48
C SER A 640 -34.39 18.14 -5.13
N CYS A 641 -35.05 17.73 -4.04
CA CYS A 641 -34.48 17.71 -2.70
C CYS A 641 -33.49 16.53 -2.49
N SER A 642 -33.83 15.33 -3.01
CA SER A 642 -32.99 14.13 -2.95
C SER A 642 -31.65 14.33 -3.65
N PHE A 643 -31.65 14.86 -4.88
CA PHE A 643 -30.43 14.95 -5.68
C PHE A 643 -29.40 15.90 -5.06
N TYR A 644 -29.83 17.08 -4.61
CA TYR A 644 -28.93 18.03 -3.94
C TYR A 644 -28.39 17.52 -2.60
N CYS A 645 -29.23 16.87 -1.78
CA CYS A 645 -28.78 16.34 -0.48
C CYS A 645 -27.83 15.15 -0.64
N PHE A 646 -28.05 14.23 -1.59
CA PHE A 646 -27.11 13.12 -1.86
C PHE A 646 -25.78 13.63 -2.42
N PHE A 647 -25.81 14.55 -3.39
CA PHE A 647 -24.58 14.99 -4.08
C PHE A 647 -23.65 15.85 -3.22
N ILE A 648 -24.14 16.37 -2.09
CA ILE A 648 -23.38 17.14 -1.09
C ILE A 648 -22.88 16.26 0.08
N TYR A 649 -23.38 15.03 0.22
CA TYR A 649 -22.96 14.08 1.26
C TYR A 649 -22.05 12.95 0.77
N LEU A 650 -21.82 12.84 -0.55
CA LEU A 650 -21.05 11.75 -1.19
C LEU A 650 -19.89 12.23 -2.07
N PHE A 651 -19.68 13.56 -2.17
CA PHE A 651 -18.60 14.23 -2.89
C PHE A 651 -18.15 15.48 -2.13
#